data_AF-A0A504YQQ4-F1
#
_entry.id   AF-A0A504YQQ4-F1
#
_cell.length_a   1.000
_cell.length_b   1.000
_cell.length_c   1.000
_cell.angle_alpha   90.00
_cell.angle_beta   90.00
_cell.angle_gamma   90.00
#
_symmetry.space_group_name_H-M   'P 1'
#
loop_
_entity.id
_entity.type
_entity.pdbx_description
1 polymer ?
#
loop_
_entity_poly.entity_id
_entity_poly.type
_entity_poly.pdbx_seq_one_letter_code
_entity_poly.pdbx_strand_id
1 'polypeptide(L)'
;MARSLLRKRKTSVIFMLTIPSIFLIWTFIAQTRVPAPPAAPSRKPFDRQNFRKSKFQFPVDQKIPEFPKVDEIHEEQKAAEPPKAPDVPQPSQSFASMQIFPSAKKSDKLIKPDNSGPLQMKPPVLPSKLNQSSGQLHPSSPPPKSDANSVGPGESGKPFLIKKDLLSPDERREYDQGWEHHAFSQYASDRISVRRYMPDIRDEGCRAQQFPSNLPKTAVIICFHNEAWSTLLRSVHSVIDTSPPGLIAEIILVDDFSDFDFLKEPLENYMKQLGIVKIVRTNVRTGLIRARLVGAHASTAEVLTFLDSHIECTPGWLEPLLDRIKSNYTNVVTPVIEIINTEDFSMGITRSKDVQVGGFGWGLTFTWHMPPSRDRDRPGAPYSPIRSPTMAGGLFSIHRDFFKLLGEYDAGMEVWGGENLELSFKTWMCGGTLETVVCSHIGHLFRSRSPYKWVSNFTNPLRRNSIRLAEVWMDDYKGFYYEQFNNELGDFGNVSDRKAIREKLKCHDFQWYLDNVYPELFLPSRALASGDIESYSDSVCLDAPTDAKDQSNVVRTLRCHRQRGNQFWLLSEAGEIRRDDRCFDSGVRPKSLGLFDCHGLGGNQRFTYEQDETIRHGDQCVEYDGLDKPIVFKPCDGSVRQKWKFNRKPYKPKISASSS
;
A
#
# COMPACT_ATOMS: atom_id res chain seq x y z
N MET A 1 79.28 15.42 26.56
CA MET A 1 80.13 15.59 25.36
C MET A 1 79.26 16.36 24.35
N ALA A 2 79.47 17.64 24.00
CA ALA A 2 80.65 18.28 23.36
C ALA A 2 81.00 17.58 22.03
N ARG A 3 81.02 18.20 20.83
CA ARG A 3 81.20 19.60 20.38
C ARG A 3 80.27 19.92 19.16
N SER A 4 79.71 21.12 18.90
CA SER A 4 80.28 22.45 18.53
C SER A 4 80.71 22.56 17.03
N LEU A 5 80.51 23.61 16.20
CA LEU A 5 79.93 24.98 16.31
C LEU A 5 79.83 25.72 14.92
N LEU A 6 78.85 26.65 14.76
CA LEU A 6 78.89 27.96 14.01
C LEU A 6 79.10 28.01 12.46
N ARG A 7 78.80 29.09 11.69
CA ARG A 7 78.57 30.56 11.94
C ARG A 7 77.69 31.17 10.79
N LYS A 8 76.59 31.94 11.03
CA LYS A 8 76.42 33.44 11.00
C LYS A 8 76.46 34.12 9.59
N ARG A 9 75.76 35.23 9.24
CA ARG A 9 74.87 36.22 9.97
C ARG A 9 74.12 37.22 9.01
N LYS A 10 72.87 37.60 9.36
CA LYS A 10 72.21 38.97 9.39
C LYS A 10 72.17 39.89 8.11
N THR A 11 71.33 40.95 7.95
CA THR A 11 70.60 41.85 8.92
C THR A 11 69.39 42.62 8.30
N SER A 12 68.31 42.86 9.10
CA SER A 12 67.33 44.01 9.24
C SER A 12 66.86 44.90 8.03
N VAL A 13 65.75 45.66 8.05
CA VAL A 13 65.18 46.63 9.04
C VAL A 13 63.64 46.79 8.91
N ILE A 14 62.97 47.29 9.97
CA ILE A 14 61.54 47.66 10.11
C ILE A 14 61.38 49.19 10.06
N PHE A 15 60.29 49.75 9.49
CA PHE A 15 59.55 50.88 10.10
C PHE A 15 58.13 51.06 9.50
N MET A 16 57.31 51.87 10.17
CA MET A 16 55.85 51.98 10.09
C MET A 16 55.44 53.46 9.83
N LEU A 17 54.29 53.73 9.18
CA LEU A 17 53.27 54.77 9.53
C LEU A 17 52.47 55.42 8.36
N THR A 18 51.24 55.82 8.72
CA THR A 18 50.38 56.94 8.23
C THR A 18 49.55 56.91 6.93
N ILE A 19 48.26 57.26 7.14
CA ILE A 19 47.09 57.63 6.30
C ILE A 19 46.89 59.16 6.52
N PRO A 20 46.45 60.06 5.58
CA PRO A 20 45.16 59.98 4.83
C PRO A 20 45.06 60.58 3.38
N SER A 21 43.91 60.27 2.74
CA SER A 21 42.96 61.10 1.93
C SER A 21 43.37 62.30 1.05
N ILE A 22 42.71 62.47 -0.11
CA ILE A 22 41.77 63.59 -0.47
C ILE A 22 41.35 63.59 -1.97
N PHE A 23 40.01 63.53 -2.25
CA PHE A 23 39.20 64.13 -3.37
C PHE A 23 39.68 64.02 -4.86
N LEU A 24 38.98 64.37 -5.97
CA LEU A 24 37.68 65.02 -6.24
C LEU A 24 37.11 64.61 -7.65
N ILE A 25 35.82 64.19 -7.71
CA ILE A 25 34.73 64.34 -8.72
C ILE A 25 35.07 64.70 -10.21
N TRP A 26 34.39 64.06 -11.20
CA TRP A 26 33.52 64.69 -12.25
C TRP A 26 32.91 63.65 -13.26
N THR A 27 31.64 63.31 -12.99
CA THR A 27 30.47 63.12 -13.90
C THR A 27 30.63 63.04 -15.44
N PHE A 28 29.97 62.04 -16.06
CA PHE A 28 28.95 62.25 -17.12
C PHE A 28 27.93 61.08 -17.21
N ILE A 29 26.83 61.24 -17.96
CA ILE A 29 25.52 60.53 -17.79
C ILE A 29 25.08 59.77 -19.05
N ALA A 30 24.47 58.57 -18.90
CA ALA A 30 23.29 58.01 -19.64
C ALA A 30 23.23 56.46 -19.47
N GLN A 31 22.21 55.86 -18.82
CA GLN A 31 21.00 55.24 -19.42
C GLN A 31 21.30 54.07 -20.41
N THR A 32 20.76 52.85 -20.27
CA THR A 32 19.38 52.44 -19.90
C THR A 32 19.29 51.18 -19.01
N ARG A 33 18.06 50.77 -18.64
CA ARG A 33 17.70 49.85 -17.53
C ARG A 33 17.35 48.41 -17.97
N VAL A 34 17.54 47.44 -17.07
CA VAL A 34 16.60 46.31 -16.80
C VAL A 34 16.58 46.08 -15.27
N PRO A 35 15.42 45.86 -14.60
CA PRO A 35 15.33 45.86 -13.13
C PRO A 35 15.54 44.50 -12.46
N ALA A 36 15.99 44.53 -11.20
CA ALA A 36 16.08 43.39 -10.29
C ALA A 36 14.77 43.20 -9.46
N PRO A 37 14.48 42.00 -8.93
CA PRO A 37 13.27 41.73 -8.15
C PRO A 37 13.30 42.37 -6.74
N PRO A 38 12.14 42.71 -6.15
CA PRO A 38 12.06 43.33 -4.84
C PRO A 38 12.32 42.34 -3.69
N ALA A 39 12.93 42.84 -2.61
CA ALA A 39 13.20 42.07 -1.39
C ALA A 39 11.94 41.86 -0.52
N ALA A 40 12.00 40.85 0.35
CA ALA A 40 10.88 40.40 1.19
C ALA A 40 10.47 41.41 2.28
N PRO A 41 9.17 41.54 2.61
CA PRO A 41 8.69 42.31 3.75
C PRO A 41 8.88 41.57 5.09
N SER A 42 9.15 42.33 6.15
CA SER A 42 9.50 41.83 7.48
C SER A 42 8.33 41.21 8.26
N ARG A 43 8.62 40.16 9.03
CA ARG A 43 7.67 39.55 9.98
C ARG A 43 7.37 40.53 11.13
N LYS A 44 6.09 40.75 11.43
CA LYS A 44 5.62 41.21 12.74
C LYS A 44 5.14 40.00 13.58
N PRO A 45 5.25 40.03 14.93
CA PRO A 45 4.76 38.94 15.77
C PRO A 45 3.23 38.83 15.72
N PHE A 46 2.70 37.60 15.75
CA PHE A 46 1.27 37.34 15.75
C PHE A 46 0.75 37.20 17.18
N ASP A 47 -0.21 38.05 17.57
CA ASP A 47 -0.78 38.07 18.91
C ASP A 47 -1.87 36.99 19.08
N ARG A 48 -1.81 36.23 20.18
CA ARG A 48 -2.67 35.08 20.48
C ARG A 48 -3.84 35.46 21.39
N GLN A 49 -4.67 36.43 21.01
CA GLN A 49 -5.93 36.69 21.71
C GLN A 49 -6.94 37.47 20.84
N ASN A 50 -7.74 36.77 20.01
CA ASN A 50 -9.13 37.14 19.64
C ASN A 50 -9.77 36.17 18.60
N PHE A 51 -9.86 34.88 18.94
CA PHE A 51 -10.75 33.93 18.23
C PHE A 51 -11.66 33.20 19.22
N ARG A 52 -12.54 33.97 19.88
CA ARG A 52 -13.76 33.47 20.52
C ARG A 52 -14.90 34.43 20.16
N LYS A 53 -16.03 33.87 19.69
CA LYS A 53 -17.25 34.53 19.19
C LYS A 53 -17.25 34.96 17.71
N SER A 54 -17.39 33.98 16.82
CA SER A 54 -18.22 34.12 15.62
C SER A 54 -19.12 32.89 15.47
N LYS A 55 -20.39 33.01 15.87
CA LYS A 55 -21.41 32.02 15.50
C LYS A 55 -21.67 32.19 14.00
N PHE A 56 -21.29 31.22 13.18
CA PHE A 56 -21.81 31.13 11.81
C PHE A 56 -23.14 30.39 11.83
N GLN A 57 -24.16 31.03 11.27
CA GLN A 57 -25.53 30.55 11.24
C GLN A 57 -25.87 30.28 9.77
N PHE A 58 -26.17 29.03 9.43
CA PHE A 58 -26.44 28.63 8.05
C PHE A 58 -27.80 29.17 7.59
N PRO A 59 -27.91 29.74 6.37
CA PRO A 59 -29.19 29.92 5.71
C PRO A 59 -29.77 28.56 5.34
N VAL A 60 -31.00 28.30 5.76
CA VAL A 60 -31.86 27.23 5.22
C VAL A 60 -32.48 27.74 3.90
N ASP A 61 -33.03 26.84 3.10
CA ASP A 61 -33.74 27.09 1.82
C ASP A 61 -32.88 27.30 0.56
N GLN A 62 -32.34 26.20 0.02
CA GLN A 62 -32.35 25.98 -1.43
C GLN A 62 -32.83 24.55 -1.74
N LYS A 63 -33.76 24.44 -2.70
CA LYS A 63 -34.44 23.18 -3.04
C LYS A 63 -33.49 22.22 -3.79
N ILE A 64 -33.50 20.96 -3.37
CA ILE A 64 -32.86 19.85 -4.08
C ILE A 64 -33.78 19.44 -5.26
N PRO A 65 -33.26 19.16 -6.47
CA PRO A 65 -34.06 18.59 -7.55
C PRO A 65 -34.52 17.17 -7.20
N GLU A 66 -35.82 16.90 -7.29
CA GLU A 66 -36.36 15.54 -7.13
C GLU A 66 -36.00 14.66 -8.34
N PHE A 67 -35.55 13.44 -8.08
CA PHE A 67 -35.46 12.40 -9.11
C PHE A 67 -36.87 11.86 -9.40
N PRO A 68 -37.25 11.64 -10.67
CA PRO A 68 -38.57 11.10 -11.01
C PRO A 68 -38.72 9.66 -10.52
N LYS A 69 -39.86 9.36 -9.91
CA LYS A 69 -40.30 7.98 -9.66
C LYS A 69 -40.61 7.31 -11.00
N VAL A 70 -40.28 6.03 -11.10
CA VAL A 70 -40.60 5.20 -12.26
C VAL A 70 -41.55 4.10 -11.82
N ASP A 71 -42.82 4.27 -12.15
CA ASP A 71 -43.83 3.21 -12.19
C ASP A 71 -44.35 3.11 -13.63
N GLU A 72 -44.62 1.87 -14.08
CA GLU A 72 -45.37 1.50 -15.28
C GLU A 72 -44.95 2.05 -16.66
N ILE A 73 -44.07 1.33 -17.37
CA ILE A 73 -44.35 0.92 -18.77
C ILE A 73 -43.99 -0.57 -18.93
N HIS A 74 -45.01 -1.41 -19.08
CA HIS A 74 -44.88 -2.74 -19.67
C HIS A 74 -45.16 -2.64 -21.18
N GLU A 75 -44.20 -2.97 -22.03
CA GLU A 75 -44.49 -3.71 -23.28
C GLU A 75 -43.24 -4.34 -23.90
N GLU A 76 -43.45 -5.25 -24.85
CA GLU A 76 -42.51 -6.29 -25.24
C GLU A 76 -41.33 -5.82 -26.11
N GLN A 77 -40.11 -6.28 -25.81
CA GLN A 77 -39.11 -6.55 -26.85
C GLN A 77 -38.44 -7.90 -26.63
N LYS A 78 -38.45 -8.73 -27.69
CA LYS A 78 -37.94 -10.11 -27.68
C LYS A 78 -36.41 -10.12 -27.62
N ALA A 79 -35.86 -10.99 -26.78
CA ALA A 79 -34.42 -11.20 -26.68
C ALA A 79 -33.83 -11.80 -27.96
N ALA A 80 -32.69 -11.26 -28.38
CA ALA A 80 -31.76 -11.90 -29.31
C ALA A 80 -30.42 -12.10 -28.57
N GLU A 81 -29.81 -13.28 -28.69
CA GLU A 81 -28.53 -13.57 -28.04
C GLU A 81 -27.40 -12.70 -28.61
N PRO A 82 -26.57 -12.05 -27.78
CA PRO A 82 -25.32 -11.48 -28.23
C PRO A 82 -24.28 -12.59 -28.49
N PRO A 83 -23.44 -12.48 -29.53
CA PRO A 83 -22.44 -13.50 -29.84
C PRO A 83 -21.35 -13.58 -28.77
N LYS A 84 -20.82 -14.79 -28.54
CA LYS A 84 -19.71 -15.05 -27.60
C LYS A 84 -18.48 -14.23 -28.00
N ALA A 85 -18.01 -13.37 -27.09
CA ALA A 85 -16.71 -12.73 -27.21
C ALA A 85 -15.58 -13.78 -27.04
N PRO A 86 -14.43 -13.63 -27.74
CA PRO A 86 -13.31 -14.54 -27.61
C PRO A 86 -12.57 -14.36 -26.28
N ASP A 87 -12.03 -15.45 -25.74
CA ASP A 87 -11.22 -15.44 -24.51
C ASP A 87 -9.95 -14.59 -24.69
N VAL A 88 -9.86 -13.49 -23.94
CA VAL A 88 -8.65 -12.65 -23.85
C VAL A 88 -7.87 -13.05 -22.59
N PRO A 89 -6.59 -13.45 -22.70
CA PRO A 89 -5.79 -13.83 -21.53
C PRO A 89 -5.57 -12.63 -20.60
N GLN A 90 -5.86 -12.81 -19.31
CA GLN A 90 -5.69 -11.75 -18.31
C GLN A 90 -4.21 -11.46 -18.03
N PRO A 91 -3.84 -10.18 -17.82
CA PRO A 91 -2.49 -9.81 -17.39
C PRO A 91 -2.22 -10.32 -15.97
N SER A 92 -1.00 -10.81 -15.74
CA SER A 92 -0.56 -11.37 -14.46
C SER A 92 -0.56 -10.32 -13.35
N GLN A 93 -1.34 -10.56 -12.29
CA GLN A 93 -1.37 -9.73 -11.08
C GLN A 93 -0.20 -10.09 -10.16
N SER A 94 0.76 -9.19 -9.95
CA SER A 94 1.73 -9.31 -8.86
C SER A 94 1.12 -8.77 -7.57
N PHE A 95 0.61 -9.67 -6.72
CA PHE A 95 0.32 -9.32 -5.34
C PHE A 95 1.65 -9.02 -4.62
N ALA A 96 1.78 -7.84 -4.04
CA ALA A 96 2.97 -7.44 -3.29
C ALA A 96 3.17 -8.41 -2.11
N SER A 97 4.20 -9.26 -2.20
CA SER A 97 4.46 -10.29 -1.21
C SER A 97 5.07 -9.68 0.05
N MET A 98 4.28 -9.64 1.12
CA MET A 98 4.78 -9.31 2.46
C MET A 98 5.76 -10.41 2.89
N GLN A 99 7.06 -10.10 2.89
CA GLN A 99 8.11 -11.11 3.07
C GLN A 99 8.14 -11.66 4.49
N ILE A 100 7.93 -12.97 4.61
CA ILE A 100 8.13 -13.72 5.86
C ILE A 100 9.64 -13.86 6.09
N PHE A 101 10.18 -13.19 7.10
CA PHE A 101 11.57 -13.40 7.51
C PHE A 101 11.79 -14.83 8.02
N PRO A 102 12.86 -15.53 7.58
CA PRO A 102 13.12 -16.90 8.01
C PRO A 102 13.48 -16.94 9.50
N SER A 103 12.86 -17.87 10.23
CA SER A 103 13.11 -18.10 11.65
C SER A 103 14.58 -18.45 11.92
N ALA A 104 15.12 -17.96 13.04
CA ALA A 104 16.53 -18.11 13.39
C ALA A 104 16.94 -19.59 13.51
N LYS A 105 18.05 -19.96 12.87
CA LYS A 105 18.62 -21.32 12.95
C LYS A 105 18.95 -21.68 14.40
N LYS A 106 18.36 -22.77 14.90
CA LYS A 106 18.76 -23.40 16.17
C LYS A 106 20.21 -23.88 16.08
N SER A 107 20.99 -23.59 17.12
CA SER A 107 22.27 -24.25 17.38
C SER A 107 22.04 -25.47 18.28
N ASP A 108 22.28 -26.67 17.78
CA ASP A 108 22.22 -27.87 18.60
C ASP A 108 23.41 -27.95 19.56
N LYS A 109 23.11 -28.08 20.85
CA LYS A 109 24.01 -28.72 21.83
C LYS A 109 23.18 -29.65 22.71
N LEU A 110 23.44 -30.95 22.60
CA LEU A 110 22.84 -31.97 23.46
C LEU A 110 23.29 -31.78 24.91
N ILE A 111 22.33 -31.78 25.82
CA ILE A 111 22.52 -32.16 27.23
C ILE A 111 21.38 -33.11 27.59
N LYS A 112 21.70 -34.32 28.04
CA LYS A 112 20.73 -35.29 28.58
C LYS A 112 20.60 -35.10 30.09
N PRO A 113 19.37 -35.14 30.60
CA PRO A 113 18.96 -36.10 31.64
C PRO A 113 17.59 -36.71 31.29
N ASP A 114 16.98 -37.66 32.00
CA ASP A 114 17.43 -38.80 32.82
C ASP A 114 16.19 -39.74 32.90
N ASN A 115 16.36 -41.05 33.15
CA ASN A 115 15.28 -42.03 33.02
C ASN A 115 14.47 -42.23 34.31
N SER A 116 13.19 -41.84 34.32
CA SER A 116 12.23 -42.32 35.33
C SER A 116 10.80 -42.53 34.78
N GLY A 117 10.41 -43.80 34.64
CA GLY A 117 9.03 -44.32 34.80
C GLY A 117 7.91 -43.85 33.83
N PRO A 118 7.23 -44.75 33.10
CA PRO A 118 6.16 -44.34 32.18
C PRO A 118 4.81 -44.12 32.90
N LEU A 119 4.27 -42.91 32.82
CA LEU A 119 2.82 -42.69 32.95
C LEU A 119 2.20 -42.70 31.54
N GLN A 120 1.47 -43.77 31.22
CA GLN A 120 0.66 -43.85 30.00
C GLN A 120 -0.52 -42.89 30.06
N MET A 121 -0.29 -41.63 29.67
CA MET A 121 -1.39 -40.73 29.31
C MET A 121 -1.98 -41.21 27.97
N LYS A 122 -3.13 -41.87 28.03
CA LYS A 122 -3.98 -42.11 26.86
C LYS A 122 -4.27 -40.75 26.20
N PRO A 123 -4.23 -40.63 24.86
CA PRO A 123 -4.65 -39.41 24.18
C PRO A 123 -6.07 -39.02 24.64
N PRO A 124 -6.31 -37.76 25.04
CA PRO A 124 -7.66 -37.30 25.36
C PRO A 124 -8.57 -37.55 24.15
N VAL A 125 -9.60 -38.37 24.38
CA VAL A 125 -10.60 -38.69 23.37
C VAL A 125 -11.30 -37.41 22.97
N LEU A 126 -11.31 -37.10 21.66
CA LEU A 126 -12.15 -36.04 21.08
C LEU A 126 -13.56 -36.17 21.68
N PRO A 127 -14.19 -35.10 22.21
CA PRO A 127 -15.55 -35.19 22.70
C PRO A 127 -16.45 -35.72 21.57
N SER A 128 -16.90 -36.95 21.76
CA SER A 128 -17.64 -37.68 20.74
C SER A 128 -19.00 -37.02 20.58
N LYS A 129 -19.29 -36.60 19.34
CA LYS A 129 -20.44 -35.78 18.93
C LYS A 129 -20.26 -34.27 19.22
N LEU A 130 -19.60 -33.59 18.28
CA LEU A 130 -20.26 -32.43 17.66
C LEU A 130 -21.67 -32.89 17.26
N ASN A 131 -22.71 -32.14 17.65
CA ASN A 131 -24.09 -32.54 17.42
C ASN A 131 -24.38 -32.64 15.90
N GLN A 132 -24.37 -33.88 15.38
CA GLN A 132 -24.74 -34.23 14.00
C GLN A 132 -26.25 -34.05 13.72
N SER A 133 -27.00 -33.37 14.59
CA SER A 133 -28.43 -33.12 14.47
C SER A 133 -28.80 -32.00 13.49
N SER A 134 -27.81 -31.30 12.94
CA SER A 134 -27.98 -30.39 11.80
C SER A 134 -26.73 -30.43 10.94
N GLY A 135 -26.81 -31.07 9.77
CA GLY A 135 -25.69 -31.20 8.80
C GLY A 135 -25.34 -29.89 8.07
N GLN A 136 -25.41 -28.74 8.76
CA GLN A 136 -25.00 -27.45 8.25
C GLN A 136 -23.65 -27.08 8.87
N LEU A 137 -22.63 -26.95 8.03
CA LEU A 137 -21.32 -26.34 8.33
C LEU A 137 -21.42 -24.82 8.61
N HIS A 138 -22.64 -24.30 8.70
CA HIS A 138 -22.98 -22.90 8.71
C HIS A 138 -24.00 -22.67 9.84
N PRO A 139 -23.62 -21.97 10.92
CA PRO A 139 -24.54 -21.73 12.02
C PRO A 139 -25.66 -20.79 11.57
N SER A 140 -26.91 -21.20 11.77
CA SER A 140 -28.12 -20.40 11.47
C SER A 140 -28.52 -19.43 12.59
N SER A 141 -27.86 -19.55 13.75
CA SER A 141 -27.95 -18.62 14.88
C SER A 141 -26.56 -18.29 15.42
N PRO A 142 -26.36 -17.15 16.12
CA PRO A 142 -25.10 -16.80 16.76
C PRO A 142 -24.62 -17.88 17.74
N PRO A 143 -23.45 -18.52 17.52
CA PRO A 143 -22.91 -19.47 18.47
C PRO A 143 -22.44 -18.76 19.77
N PRO A 144 -22.16 -19.52 20.83
CA PRO A 144 -21.44 -19.00 22.00
C PRO A 144 -20.11 -18.35 21.58
N LYS A 145 -19.70 -17.31 22.30
CA LYS A 145 -18.40 -16.67 22.13
C LYS A 145 -17.31 -17.56 22.74
N SER A 146 -16.23 -17.84 22.01
CA SER A 146 -15.07 -18.52 22.57
C SER A 146 -14.28 -17.59 23.53
N ASP A 147 -13.67 -18.18 24.55
CA ASP A 147 -12.85 -17.51 25.57
C ASP A 147 -11.42 -18.06 25.60
N ALA A 148 -10.59 -17.56 26.53
CA ALA A 148 -9.20 -18.00 26.69
C ALA A 148 -9.04 -19.48 27.10
N ASN A 149 -10.11 -20.13 27.55
CA ASN A 149 -10.13 -21.55 27.94
C ASN A 149 -10.70 -22.46 26.86
N SER A 150 -11.25 -21.88 25.79
CA SER A 150 -11.94 -22.60 24.72
C SER A 150 -10.95 -23.39 23.87
N VAL A 151 -11.30 -24.65 23.59
CA VAL A 151 -10.45 -25.59 22.84
C VAL A 151 -11.19 -26.02 21.58
N GLY A 152 -10.63 -25.71 20.41
CA GLY A 152 -11.20 -26.04 19.12
C GLY A 152 -10.28 -25.67 17.95
N PRO A 153 -10.68 -26.01 16.71
CA PRO A 153 -9.97 -25.61 15.50
C PRO A 153 -9.80 -24.09 15.42
N GLY A 154 -8.59 -23.63 15.08
CA GLY A 154 -8.30 -22.22 14.87
C GLY A 154 -8.28 -21.32 16.11
N GLU A 155 -8.64 -21.83 17.30
CA GLU A 155 -8.73 -21.03 18.53
C GLU A 155 -7.38 -20.39 18.90
N SER A 156 -7.44 -19.15 19.42
CA SER A 156 -6.26 -18.30 19.67
C SER A 156 -5.43 -17.95 18.42
N GLY A 157 -6.04 -17.93 17.22
CA GLY A 157 -5.33 -17.64 15.96
C GLY A 157 -4.35 -18.73 15.51
N LYS A 158 -4.46 -19.94 16.07
CA LYS A 158 -3.57 -21.09 15.75
C LYS A 158 -3.92 -21.71 14.39
N PRO A 159 -2.97 -22.38 13.72
CA PRO A 159 -3.23 -23.06 12.45
C PRO A 159 -4.17 -24.27 12.63
N PHE A 160 -5.16 -24.40 11.73
CA PHE A 160 -5.94 -25.61 11.55
C PHE A 160 -5.34 -26.47 10.42
N LEU A 161 -4.50 -27.43 10.80
CA LEU A 161 -3.73 -28.24 9.85
C LEU A 161 -4.59 -29.30 9.15
N ILE A 162 -4.80 -29.12 7.84
CA ILE A 162 -5.54 -30.07 6.99
C ILE A 162 -4.58 -31.08 6.36
N LYS A 163 -4.80 -32.37 6.65
CA LYS A 163 -4.11 -33.49 6.00
C LYS A 163 -4.84 -33.87 4.70
N LYS A 164 -4.49 -33.19 3.60
CA LYS A 164 -5.17 -33.26 2.29
C LYS A 164 -5.14 -34.66 1.64
N ASP A 165 -4.25 -35.52 2.12
CA ASP A 165 -4.05 -36.94 1.78
C ASP A 165 -4.98 -37.89 2.55
N LEU A 166 -5.53 -37.46 3.68
CA LEU A 166 -6.44 -38.24 4.53
C LEU A 166 -7.91 -37.80 4.41
N LEU A 167 -8.21 -36.81 3.57
CA LEU A 167 -9.58 -36.40 3.28
C LEU A 167 -10.30 -37.50 2.50
N SER A 168 -11.56 -37.77 2.86
CA SER A 168 -12.44 -38.60 2.03
C SER A 168 -12.66 -37.95 0.65
N PRO A 169 -13.10 -38.71 -0.37
CA PRO A 169 -13.39 -38.14 -1.70
C PRO A 169 -14.40 -37.00 -1.69
N ASP A 170 -15.31 -36.95 -0.70
CA ASP A 170 -16.34 -35.93 -0.57
C ASP A 170 -15.78 -34.67 0.10
N GLU A 171 -15.07 -34.81 1.22
CA GLU A 171 -14.33 -33.71 1.87
C GLU A 171 -13.28 -33.09 0.94
N ARG A 172 -12.67 -33.90 0.08
CA ARG A 172 -11.71 -33.42 -0.90
C ARG A 172 -12.38 -32.53 -1.96
N ARG A 173 -13.57 -32.89 -2.44
CA ARG A 173 -14.37 -32.03 -3.33
C ARG A 173 -14.78 -30.74 -2.63
N GLU A 174 -15.21 -30.80 -1.37
CA GLU A 174 -15.52 -29.60 -0.56
C GLU A 174 -14.31 -28.67 -0.44
N TYR A 175 -13.12 -29.21 -0.15
CA TYR A 175 -11.86 -28.46 -0.09
C TYR A 175 -11.51 -27.80 -1.44
N ASP A 176 -11.52 -28.57 -2.53
CA ASP A 176 -11.11 -28.08 -3.84
C ASP A 176 -12.12 -27.04 -4.39
N GLN A 177 -13.43 -27.24 -4.19
CA GLN A 177 -14.48 -26.27 -4.57
C GLN A 177 -14.39 -24.96 -3.77
N GLY A 178 -14.16 -25.02 -2.46
CA GLY A 178 -13.96 -23.82 -1.64
C GLY A 178 -12.77 -22.99 -2.12
N TRP A 179 -11.69 -23.66 -2.54
CA TRP A 179 -10.51 -23.01 -3.11
C TRP A 179 -10.77 -22.41 -4.51
N GLU A 180 -11.59 -23.07 -5.32
CA GLU A 180 -12.02 -22.59 -6.64
C GLU A 180 -12.92 -21.35 -6.53
N HIS A 181 -13.91 -21.36 -5.64
CA HIS A 181 -14.85 -20.25 -5.47
C HIS A 181 -14.25 -19.04 -4.74
N HIS A 182 -13.38 -19.25 -3.75
CA HIS A 182 -12.97 -18.17 -2.83
C HIS A 182 -11.47 -17.86 -2.79
N ALA A 183 -10.62 -18.68 -3.41
CA ALA A 183 -9.15 -18.54 -3.40
C ALA A 183 -8.49 -18.61 -2.01
N PHE A 184 -9.15 -19.31 -1.07
CA PHE A 184 -8.63 -19.74 0.23
C PHE A 184 -9.34 -21.04 0.66
N SER A 185 -8.90 -21.69 1.74
CA SER A 185 -9.54 -22.90 2.25
C SER A 185 -10.83 -22.57 2.99
N GLN A 186 -11.95 -22.49 2.27
CA GLN A 186 -13.28 -22.43 2.88
C GLN A 186 -13.49 -23.63 3.84
N TYR A 187 -13.03 -24.82 3.45
CA TYR A 187 -13.04 -26.03 4.27
C TYR A 187 -12.42 -25.83 5.67
N ALA A 188 -11.30 -25.10 5.75
CA ALA A 188 -10.70 -24.69 7.03
C ALA A 188 -11.62 -23.72 7.78
N SER A 189 -12.06 -22.65 7.10
CA SER A 189 -12.91 -21.62 7.67
C SER A 189 -14.21 -22.18 8.26
N ASP A 190 -14.87 -23.10 7.58
CA ASP A 190 -16.17 -23.67 7.99
C ASP A 190 -16.05 -24.59 9.22
N ARG A 191 -14.83 -25.01 9.58
CA ARG A 191 -14.53 -25.81 10.77
C ARG A 191 -13.97 -24.99 11.93
N ILE A 192 -13.70 -23.70 11.72
CA ILE A 192 -13.21 -22.75 12.74
C ILE A 192 -14.38 -21.89 13.22
N SER A 193 -14.54 -21.74 14.54
CA SER A 193 -15.60 -20.91 15.12
C SER A 193 -15.66 -19.52 14.48
N VAL A 194 -16.86 -19.08 14.10
CA VAL A 194 -17.08 -17.68 13.66
C VAL A 194 -16.98 -16.68 14.82
N ARG A 195 -16.82 -17.17 16.06
CA ARG A 195 -16.54 -16.38 17.27
C ARG A 195 -15.30 -16.90 18.00
N ARG A 196 -14.29 -17.38 17.27
CA ARG A 196 -13.04 -17.88 17.86
C ARG A 196 -12.38 -16.81 18.73
N TYR A 197 -11.73 -17.25 19.80
CA TYR A 197 -11.02 -16.39 20.72
C TYR A 197 -9.72 -15.90 20.06
N MET A 198 -9.46 -14.61 20.18
CA MET A 198 -8.22 -13.97 19.75
C MET A 198 -7.56 -13.31 20.96
N PRO A 199 -6.32 -13.68 21.33
CA PRO A 199 -5.64 -13.09 22.48
C PRO A 199 -5.27 -11.62 22.24
N ASP A 200 -5.11 -10.85 23.32
CA ASP A 200 -4.48 -9.52 23.24
C ASP A 200 -2.96 -9.69 23.05
N ILE A 201 -2.58 -9.71 21.79
CA ILE A 201 -1.22 -9.88 21.26
C ILE A 201 -0.36 -8.60 21.30
N ARG A 202 -0.96 -7.46 21.66
CA ARG A 202 -0.30 -6.16 21.52
C ARG A 202 0.88 -6.03 22.49
N ASP A 203 1.92 -5.33 22.06
CA ASP A 203 3.07 -5.01 22.91
C ASP A 203 2.62 -4.26 24.19
N GLU A 204 3.38 -4.39 25.29
CA GLU A 204 3.00 -3.82 26.60
C GLU A 204 2.72 -2.32 26.55
N GLY A 205 3.51 -1.55 25.78
CA GLY A 205 3.29 -0.11 25.61
C GLY A 205 1.99 0.25 24.88
N CYS A 206 1.44 -0.66 24.06
CA CYS A 206 0.11 -0.50 23.48
C CYS A 206 -1.00 -0.87 24.48
N ARG A 207 -0.83 -1.96 25.24
CA ARG A 207 -1.79 -2.38 26.28
C ARG A 207 -1.88 -1.39 27.45
N ALA A 208 -0.83 -0.59 27.67
CA ALA A 208 -0.78 0.46 28.68
C ALA A 208 -1.42 1.81 28.23
N GLN A 209 -1.84 1.95 26.97
CA GLN A 209 -2.47 3.19 26.50
C GLN A 209 -3.85 3.38 27.15
N GLN A 210 -4.15 4.63 27.51
CA GLN A 210 -5.44 5.03 28.06
C GLN A 210 -6.13 5.99 27.10
N PHE A 211 -7.42 5.76 26.85
CA PHE A 211 -8.23 6.54 25.93
C PHE A 211 -9.32 7.32 26.68
N PRO A 212 -9.72 8.51 26.21
CA PRO A 212 -10.77 9.30 26.84
C PRO A 212 -12.13 8.61 26.70
N SER A 213 -12.98 8.66 27.73
CA SER A 213 -14.27 7.94 27.75
C SER A 213 -15.29 8.43 26.70
N ASN A 214 -15.11 9.62 26.15
CA ASN A 214 -15.99 10.25 25.16
C ASN A 214 -15.42 10.17 23.73
N LEU A 215 -14.95 9.00 23.28
CA LEU A 215 -14.58 8.78 21.88
C LEU A 215 -15.79 8.92 20.95
N PRO A 216 -15.59 9.35 19.69
CA PRO A 216 -16.67 9.44 18.70
C PRO A 216 -17.17 8.04 18.34
N LYS A 217 -18.45 7.92 17.96
CA LYS A 217 -19.00 6.65 17.49
C LYS A 217 -18.72 6.43 16.00
N THR A 218 -18.43 5.19 15.63
CA THR A 218 -18.21 4.78 14.24
C THR A 218 -19.33 3.92 13.69
N ALA A 219 -19.60 4.04 12.38
CA ALA A 219 -20.28 3.00 11.62
C ALA A 219 -19.25 2.12 10.93
N VAL A 220 -19.32 0.81 11.17
CA VAL A 220 -18.44 -0.15 10.51
C VAL A 220 -19.08 -0.60 9.20
N ILE A 221 -18.46 -0.26 8.07
CA ILE A 221 -18.97 -0.56 6.73
C ILE A 221 -18.16 -1.73 6.15
N ILE A 222 -18.85 -2.83 5.88
CA ILE A 222 -18.28 -4.05 5.28
C ILE A 222 -18.97 -4.28 3.93
N CYS A 223 -18.26 -4.06 2.84
CA CYS A 223 -18.76 -4.38 1.50
C CYS A 223 -18.40 -5.82 1.16
N PHE A 224 -19.34 -6.57 0.57
CA PHE A 224 -19.14 -7.95 0.18
C PHE A 224 -19.84 -8.26 -1.15
N HIS A 225 -19.31 -9.25 -1.86
CA HIS A 225 -19.96 -9.87 -3.02
C HIS A 225 -19.51 -11.33 -3.05
N ASN A 226 -20.45 -12.29 -3.10
CA ASN A 226 -20.14 -13.73 -3.16
C ASN A 226 -19.05 -14.18 -2.15
N GLU A 227 -19.12 -13.63 -0.93
CA GLU A 227 -18.22 -13.99 0.18
C GLU A 227 -18.62 -15.34 0.78
N ALA A 228 -17.68 -16.10 1.33
CA ALA A 228 -18.02 -17.33 2.04
C ALA A 228 -18.77 -17.01 3.35
N TRP A 229 -19.77 -17.83 3.69
CA TRP A 229 -20.62 -17.60 4.86
C TRP A 229 -19.80 -17.47 6.16
N SER A 230 -18.85 -18.38 6.40
CA SER A 230 -18.06 -18.41 7.63
C SER A 230 -17.12 -17.21 7.77
N THR A 231 -16.51 -16.70 6.69
CA THR A 231 -15.62 -15.52 6.74
C THR A 231 -16.40 -14.22 6.93
N LEU A 232 -17.56 -14.07 6.28
CA LEU A 232 -18.43 -12.92 6.47
C LEU A 232 -18.96 -12.85 7.91
N LEU A 233 -19.49 -13.97 8.43
CA LEU A 233 -19.96 -14.04 9.82
C LEU A 233 -18.82 -13.80 10.82
N ARG A 234 -17.64 -14.37 10.59
CA ARG A 234 -16.48 -14.18 11.48
C ARG A 234 -16.03 -12.71 11.51
N SER A 235 -16.08 -12.03 10.36
CA SER A 235 -15.79 -10.59 10.29
C SER A 235 -16.76 -9.77 11.14
N VAL A 236 -18.07 -10.01 11.00
CA VAL A 236 -19.11 -9.31 11.79
C VAL A 236 -18.99 -9.60 13.28
N HIS A 237 -18.85 -10.87 13.65
CA HIS A 237 -18.70 -11.26 15.05
C HIS A 237 -17.41 -10.71 15.66
N SER A 238 -16.30 -10.76 14.94
CA SER A 238 -15.02 -10.22 15.41
C SER A 238 -15.12 -8.73 15.73
N VAL A 239 -15.79 -7.93 14.88
CA VAL A 239 -16.10 -6.52 15.16
C VAL A 239 -16.94 -6.39 16.44
N ILE A 240 -18.03 -7.13 16.58
CA ILE A 240 -18.91 -7.08 17.77
C ILE A 240 -18.16 -7.51 19.04
N ASP A 241 -17.31 -8.53 18.94
CA ASP A 241 -16.70 -9.21 20.08
C ASP A 241 -15.40 -8.56 20.59
N THR A 242 -14.78 -7.69 19.80
CA THR A 242 -13.51 -7.02 20.15
C THR A 242 -13.62 -5.50 20.26
N SER A 243 -14.79 -4.92 19.95
CA SER A 243 -15.05 -3.47 20.06
C SER A 243 -15.80 -3.13 21.36
N PRO A 244 -15.50 -2.01 22.03
CA PRO A 244 -16.32 -1.54 23.15
C PRO A 244 -17.76 -1.22 22.72
N PRO A 245 -18.81 -1.76 23.39
CA PRO A 245 -20.20 -1.63 22.94
C PRO A 245 -20.72 -0.20 22.77
N GLY A 246 -20.11 0.79 23.43
CA GLY A 246 -20.48 2.20 23.31
C GLY A 246 -20.00 2.90 22.04
N LEU A 247 -19.00 2.33 21.32
CA LEU A 247 -18.28 2.99 20.23
C LEU A 247 -18.79 2.60 18.83
N ILE A 248 -19.41 1.43 18.69
CA ILE A 248 -20.12 1.05 17.47
C ILE A 248 -21.50 1.71 17.47
N ALA A 249 -21.77 2.56 16.48
CA ALA A 249 -23.11 3.08 16.22
C ALA A 249 -23.98 2.05 15.50
N GLU A 250 -23.41 1.41 14.48
CA GLU A 250 -24.05 0.42 13.60
C GLU A 250 -22.99 -0.35 12.80
N ILE A 251 -23.35 -1.53 12.32
CA ILE A 251 -22.57 -2.28 11.31
C ILE A 251 -23.41 -2.33 10.03
N ILE A 252 -22.86 -1.86 8.92
CA ILE A 252 -23.52 -1.81 7.62
C ILE A 252 -22.84 -2.80 6.69
N LEU A 253 -23.55 -3.89 6.39
CA LEU A 253 -23.16 -4.84 5.35
C LEU A 253 -23.71 -4.37 4.01
N VAL A 254 -22.83 -4.13 3.04
CA VAL A 254 -23.23 -3.75 1.67
C VAL A 254 -23.06 -4.93 0.74
N ASP A 255 -24.17 -5.53 0.31
CA ASP A 255 -24.21 -6.57 -0.73
C ASP A 255 -24.07 -5.90 -2.10
N ASP A 256 -22.89 -5.95 -2.69
CA ASP A 256 -22.61 -5.51 -4.07
C ASP A 256 -23.06 -6.60 -5.05
N PHE A 257 -24.37 -6.84 -5.09
CA PHE A 257 -25.06 -7.76 -6.00
C PHE A 257 -24.46 -9.18 -6.01
N SER A 258 -24.45 -9.86 -4.86
CA SER A 258 -24.10 -11.28 -4.76
C SER A 258 -25.13 -12.18 -5.47
N ASP A 259 -24.69 -13.34 -5.93
CA ASP A 259 -25.50 -14.35 -6.61
C ASP A 259 -25.84 -15.55 -5.70
N PHE A 260 -25.06 -15.79 -4.64
CA PHE A 260 -25.28 -16.94 -3.75
C PHE A 260 -26.52 -16.77 -2.85
N ASP A 261 -27.44 -17.74 -2.90
CA ASP A 261 -28.70 -17.75 -2.13
C ASP A 261 -28.50 -17.57 -0.63
N PHE A 262 -27.45 -18.17 -0.06
CA PHE A 262 -27.15 -18.04 1.37
C PHE A 262 -26.84 -16.60 1.79
N LEU A 263 -26.42 -15.73 0.87
CA LEU A 263 -26.19 -14.30 1.15
C LEU A 263 -27.47 -13.44 1.06
N LYS A 264 -28.63 -14.05 0.73
CA LYS A 264 -29.93 -13.38 0.61
C LYS A 264 -30.73 -13.50 1.92
N GLU A 265 -31.91 -14.09 1.89
CA GLU A 265 -32.79 -14.25 3.06
C GLU A 265 -32.11 -14.95 4.25
N PRO A 266 -31.27 -16.00 4.09
CA PRO A 266 -30.60 -16.65 5.22
C PRO A 266 -29.67 -15.71 5.98
N LEU A 267 -28.95 -14.82 5.27
CA LEU A 267 -28.10 -13.80 5.87
C LEU A 267 -28.91 -12.74 6.63
N GLU A 268 -30.06 -12.32 6.10
CA GLU A 268 -30.97 -11.39 6.77
C GLU A 268 -31.53 -12.00 8.07
N ASN A 269 -31.98 -13.25 8.01
CA ASN A 269 -32.47 -14.00 9.16
C ASN A 269 -31.39 -14.21 10.24
N TYR A 270 -30.12 -14.36 9.84
CA TYR A 270 -28.99 -14.40 10.77
C TYR A 270 -28.71 -13.03 11.40
N MET A 271 -28.47 -12.01 10.58
CA MET A 271 -27.99 -10.69 11.04
C MET A 271 -29.04 -9.95 11.87
N LYS A 272 -30.33 -10.18 11.62
CA LYS A 272 -31.45 -9.67 12.43
C LYS A 272 -31.36 -10.06 13.92
N GLN A 273 -30.75 -11.20 14.24
CA GLN A 273 -30.56 -11.67 15.61
C GLN A 273 -29.51 -10.84 16.39
N LEU A 274 -28.67 -10.05 15.70
CA LEU A 274 -27.59 -9.27 16.29
C LEU A 274 -28.00 -7.84 16.67
N GLY A 275 -29.12 -7.33 16.14
CA GLY A 275 -29.72 -6.03 16.47
C GLY A 275 -28.96 -4.77 16.01
N ILE A 276 -27.63 -4.83 15.91
CA ILE A 276 -26.76 -3.70 15.50
C ILE A 276 -26.38 -3.71 14.01
N VAL A 277 -26.71 -4.80 13.30
CA VAL A 277 -26.33 -5.02 11.91
C VAL A 277 -27.46 -4.65 10.95
N LYS A 278 -27.14 -3.89 9.91
CA LYS A 278 -28.03 -3.54 8.80
C LYS A 278 -27.44 -4.09 7.50
N ILE A 279 -28.29 -4.59 6.60
CA ILE A 279 -27.90 -5.01 5.26
C ILE A 279 -28.47 -3.99 4.26
N VAL A 280 -27.60 -3.50 3.38
CA VAL A 280 -27.96 -2.65 2.23
C VAL A 280 -27.57 -3.42 0.97
N ARG A 281 -28.46 -3.52 0.00
CA ARG A 281 -28.21 -4.27 -1.25
C ARG A 281 -28.20 -3.34 -2.45
N THR A 282 -27.26 -3.53 -3.37
CA THR A 282 -27.29 -2.86 -4.67
C THR A 282 -28.16 -3.66 -5.65
N ASN A 283 -28.88 -2.95 -6.54
CA ASN A 283 -29.74 -3.58 -7.56
C ASN A 283 -28.97 -4.08 -8.80
N VAL A 284 -27.69 -3.71 -8.91
CA VAL A 284 -26.76 -4.10 -9.97
C VAL A 284 -25.36 -4.23 -9.37
N ARG A 285 -24.45 -4.93 -10.05
CA ARG A 285 -23.04 -4.98 -9.63
C ARG A 285 -22.36 -3.63 -9.87
N THR A 286 -21.95 -2.96 -8.79
CA THR A 286 -21.38 -1.60 -8.84
C THR A 286 -19.87 -1.55 -8.66
N GLY A 287 -19.29 -2.54 -7.97
CA GLY A 287 -17.87 -2.57 -7.59
C GLY A 287 -17.62 -2.00 -6.20
N LEU A 288 -16.50 -2.40 -5.58
CA LEU A 288 -16.13 -2.07 -4.20
C LEU A 288 -16.21 -0.57 -3.90
N ILE A 289 -15.71 0.25 -4.84
CA ILE A 289 -15.61 1.70 -4.70
C ILE A 289 -17.00 2.34 -4.52
N ARG A 290 -17.97 1.91 -5.34
CA ARG A 290 -19.35 2.41 -5.31
C ARG A 290 -20.16 1.78 -4.18
N ALA A 291 -19.94 0.51 -3.87
CA ALA A 291 -20.52 -0.15 -2.70
C ALA A 291 -20.13 0.56 -1.38
N ARG A 292 -18.87 1.02 -1.26
CA ARG A 292 -18.41 1.81 -0.11
C ARG A 292 -19.11 3.17 -0.01
N LEU A 293 -19.38 3.84 -1.14
CA LEU A 293 -20.18 5.07 -1.16
C LEU A 293 -21.61 4.81 -0.67
N VAL A 294 -22.26 3.73 -1.15
CA VAL A 294 -23.60 3.31 -0.69
C VAL A 294 -23.61 3.08 0.83
N GLY A 295 -22.61 2.38 1.38
CA GLY A 295 -22.48 2.18 2.82
C GLY A 295 -22.25 3.49 3.59
N ALA A 296 -21.43 4.41 3.06
CA ALA A 296 -21.16 5.71 3.66
C ALA A 296 -22.40 6.63 3.66
N HIS A 297 -23.22 6.57 2.62
CA HIS A 297 -24.47 7.34 2.50
C HIS A 297 -25.61 6.78 3.36
N ALA A 298 -25.56 5.48 3.69
CA ALA A 298 -26.53 4.83 4.58
C ALA A 298 -26.33 5.15 6.08
N SER A 299 -25.21 5.77 6.48
CA SER A 299 -24.89 6.06 7.88
C SER A 299 -24.98 7.54 8.27
N THR A 300 -25.33 7.77 9.54
CA THR A 300 -25.23 9.07 10.21
C THR A 300 -24.23 9.10 11.38
N ALA A 301 -23.36 8.09 11.50
CA ALA A 301 -22.26 8.08 12.47
C ALA A 301 -21.20 9.16 12.18
N GLU A 302 -20.46 9.57 13.21
CA GLU A 302 -19.44 10.63 13.15
C GLU A 302 -18.18 10.15 12.41
N VAL A 303 -17.76 8.92 12.71
CA VAL A 303 -16.67 8.22 12.02
C VAL A 303 -17.24 7.13 11.11
N LEU A 304 -16.58 6.91 9.97
CA LEU A 304 -16.78 5.74 9.12
C LEU A 304 -15.53 4.85 9.24
N THR A 305 -15.73 3.58 9.54
CA THR A 305 -14.67 2.56 9.59
C THR A 305 -14.94 1.52 8.50
N PHE A 306 -14.16 1.54 7.43
CA PHE A 306 -14.28 0.57 6.34
C PHE A 306 -13.43 -0.66 6.66
N LEU A 307 -14.01 -1.84 6.47
CA LEU A 307 -13.35 -3.14 6.61
C LEU A 307 -13.76 -4.05 5.45
N ASP A 308 -12.89 -5.00 5.08
CA ASP A 308 -13.23 -6.03 4.09
C ASP A 308 -14.03 -7.17 4.75
N SER A 309 -14.71 -7.99 3.94
CA SER A 309 -15.64 -9.06 4.37
C SER A 309 -14.96 -10.36 4.84
N HIS A 310 -13.67 -10.32 5.08
CA HIS A 310 -12.82 -11.47 5.42
C HIS A 310 -11.66 -11.05 6.33
N ILE A 311 -12.04 -10.46 7.48
CA ILE A 311 -11.14 -9.88 8.49
C ILE A 311 -11.36 -10.48 9.88
N GLU A 312 -10.37 -10.30 10.75
CA GLU A 312 -10.47 -10.60 12.19
C GLU A 312 -9.77 -9.52 13.02
N CYS A 313 -10.56 -8.68 13.70
CA CYS A 313 -10.11 -7.68 14.65
C CYS A 313 -9.51 -8.34 15.91
N THR A 314 -8.54 -7.65 16.52
CA THR A 314 -7.89 -8.06 17.77
C THR A 314 -8.40 -7.22 18.96
N PRO A 315 -8.24 -7.66 20.22
CA PRO A 315 -8.67 -6.86 21.38
C PRO A 315 -8.04 -5.46 21.40
N GLY A 316 -8.88 -4.43 21.55
CA GLY A 316 -8.44 -3.03 21.62
C GLY A 316 -7.95 -2.44 20.30
N TRP A 317 -8.45 -2.94 19.17
CA TRP A 317 -8.16 -2.41 17.83
C TRP A 317 -8.79 -1.04 17.55
N LEU A 318 -9.93 -0.72 18.18
CA LEU A 318 -10.80 0.37 17.71
C LEU A 318 -10.47 1.71 18.39
N GLU A 319 -10.26 1.69 19.70
CA GLU A 319 -10.01 2.88 20.52
C GLU A 319 -8.81 3.72 20.03
N PRO A 320 -7.66 3.12 19.63
CA PRO A 320 -6.54 3.88 19.07
C PRO A 320 -6.88 4.62 17.77
N LEU A 321 -7.74 4.04 16.92
CA LEU A 321 -8.16 4.66 15.65
C LEU A 321 -9.08 5.86 15.92
N LEU A 322 -10.07 5.68 16.79
CA LEU A 322 -11.06 6.70 17.11
C LEU A 322 -10.47 7.86 17.92
N ASP A 323 -9.53 7.58 18.83
CA ASP A 323 -8.80 8.63 19.56
C ASP A 323 -7.97 9.48 18.60
N ARG A 324 -7.31 8.84 17.62
CA ARG A 324 -6.50 9.59 16.67
C ARG A 324 -7.34 10.47 15.75
N ILE A 325 -8.50 10.02 15.28
CA ILE A 325 -9.45 10.88 14.54
C ILE A 325 -10.02 11.99 15.43
N LYS A 326 -10.32 11.70 16.70
CA LYS A 326 -10.79 12.72 17.65
C LYS A 326 -9.75 13.83 17.88
N SER A 327 -8.46 13.49 17.90
CA SER A 327 -7.38 14.47 18.09
C SER A 327 -7.33 15.51 16.94
N ASN A 328 -7.71 15.10 15.73
CA ASN A 328 -7.92 15.99 14.59
C ASN A 328 -8.77 15.26 13.53
N TYR A 329 -9.95 15.80 13.22
CA TYR A 329 -10.92 15.15 12.32
C TYR A 329 -10.46 15.01 10.87
N THR A 330 -9.38 15.71 10.46
CA THR A 330 -8.74 15.55 9.14
C THR A 330 -7.70 14.42 9.09
N ASN A 331 -7.54 13.67 10.19
CA ASN A 331 -6.74 12.45 10.20
C ASN A 331 -7.51 11.30 9.55
N VAL A 332 -6.84 10.58 8.64
CA VAL A 332 -7.28 9.29 8.11
C VAL A 332 -6.34 8.24 8.68
N VAL A 333 -6.88 7.17 9.26
CA VAL A 333 -6.07 6.20 10.00
C VAL A 333 -6.30 4.77 9.55
N THR A 334 -5.22 4.00 9.44
CA THR A 334 -5.26 2.57 9.14
C THR A 334 -4.78 1.76 10.34
N PRO A 335 -5.32 0.55 10.57
CA PRO A 335 -4.69 -0.41 11.46
C PRO A 335 -3.38 -0.93 10.84
N VAL A 336 -2.58 -1.63 11.64
CA VAL A 336 -1.67 -2.66 11.15
C VAL A 336 -2.51 -3.80 10.58
N ILE A 337 -2.32 -4.11 9.30
CA ILE A 337 -3.03 -5.20 8.62
C ILE A 337 -2.18 -6.46 8.75
N GLU A 338 -2.69 -7.43 9.50
CA GLU A 338 -2.02 -8.70 9.77
C GLU A 338 -2.46 -9.77 8.77
N ILE A 339 -1.61 -10.77 8.52
CA ILE A 339 -1.92 -11.84 7.57
C ILE A 339 -2.71 -12.95 8.28
N ILE A 340 -3.90 -13.26 7.77
CA ILE A 340 -4.56 -14.55 8.03
C ILE A 340 -4.15 -15.50 6.91
N ASN A 341 -3.58 -16.66 7.26
CA ASN A 341 -3.12 -17.66 6.31
C ASN A 341 -4.30 -18.28 5.55
N THR A 342 -4.22 -18.33 4.22
CA THR A 342 -5.31 -18.81 3.36
C THR A 342 -5.48 -20.33 3.35
N GLU A 343 -4.51 -21.11 3.82
CA GLU A 343 -4.61 -22.57 3.94
C GLU A 343 -5.10 -23.04 5.31
N ASP A 344 -4.54 -22.48 6.40
CA ASP A 344 -4.76 -22.99 7.76
C ASP A 344 -5.38 -21.97 8.74
N PHE A 345 -5.66 -20.73 8.30
CA PHE A 345 -6.28 -19.67 9.10
C PHE A 345 -5.50 -19.27 10.37
N SER A 346 -4.21 -19.59 10.44
CA SER A 346 -3.30 -18.98 11.42
C SER A 346 -3.17 -17.48 11.20
N MET A 347 -3.00 -16.72 12.29
CA MET A 347 -2.76 -15.28 12.24
C MET A 347 -1.26 -14.99 12.44
N GLY A 348 -0.63 -14.35 11.45
CA GLY A 348 0.71 -13.78 11.58
C GLY A 348 0.64 -12.45 12.33
N ILE A 349 1.58 -12.19 13.26
CA ILE A 349 1.59 -10.99 14.09
C ILE A 349 2.88 -10.18 13.86
N THR A 350 2.71 -8.89 13.59
CA THR A 350 3.78 -7.92 13.39
C THR A 350 4.06 -7.17 14.70
N ARG A 351 5.33 -7.09 15.12
CA ARG A 351 5.70 -6.32 16.33
C ARG A 351 5.75 -4.83 16.03
N SER A 352 5.50 -3.96 17.03
CA SER A 352 5.41 -2.51 16.85
C SER A 352 6.61 -1.86 16.14
N LYS A 353 7.83 -2.41 16.34
CA LYS A 353 9.07 -1.92 15.72
C LYS A 353 9.29 -2.37 14.27
N ASP A 354 8.58 -3.41 13.84
CA ASP A 354 8.73 -4.08 12.55
C ASP A 354 7.58 -3.68 11.58
N VAL A 355 6.70 -2.76 12.00
CA VAL A 355 5.55 -2.25 11.22
C VAL A 355 6.00 -1.51 9.96
N GLN A 356 5.35 -1.85 8.85
CA GLN A 356 5.53 -1.22 7.54
C GLN A 356 4.43 -0.17 7.27
N VAL A 357 4.72 0.74 6.33
CA VAL A 357 3.80 1.77 5.83
C VAL A 357 3.62 1.62 4.32
N GLY A 358 2.57 2.25 3.80
CA GLY A 358 2.19 2.20 2.39
C GLY A 358 2.96 3.19 1.53
N GLY A 359 3.51 2.69 0.42
CA GLY A 359 4.08 3.46 -0.69
C GLY A 359 3.39 3.15 -2.01
N PHE A 360 4.04 3.51 -3.11
CA PHE A 360 3.65 3.14 -4.47
C PHE A 360 4.83 3.25 -5.44
N GLY A 361 4.79 2.49 -6.53
CA GLY A 361 5.69 2.65 -7.69
C GLY A 361 5.07 3.49 -8.80
N TRP A 362 5.86 3.89 -9.80
CA TRP A 362 5.36 4.72 -10.92
C TRP A 362 4.33 4.02 -11.80
N GLY A 363 4.19 2.69 -11.72
CA GLY A 363 3.06 1.93 -12.27
C GLY A 363 1.74 2.09 -11.52
N LEU A 364 1.69 2.94 -10.49
CA LEU A 364 0.53 3.16 -9.62
C LEU A 364 0.03 1.89 -8.91
N THR A 365 0.98 0.99 -8.64
CA THR A 365 0.79 -0.18 -7.79
C THR A 365 1.22 0.16 -6.37
N PHE A 366 0.39 -0.19 -5.40
CA PHE A 366 0.69 -0.07 -3.97
C PHE A 366 1.85 -0.98 -3.56
N THR A 367 2.72 -0.51 -2.67
CA THR A 367 3.82 -1.28 -2.09
C THR A 367 3.89 -1.09 -0.57
N TRP A 368 4.46 -2.06 0.14
CA TRP A 368 4.83 -1.90 1.55
C TRP A 368 6.31 -1.52 1.67
N HIS A 369 6.66 -0.63 2.59
CA HIS A 369 8.06 -0.35 2.92
C HIS A 369 8.23 -0.03 4.42
N MET A 370 9.47 -0.15 4.91
CA MET A 370 9.80 0.34 6.25
C MET A 370 9.69 1.87 6.30
N PRO A 371 9.17 2.46 7.38
CA PRO A 371 9.13 3.91 7.51
C PRO A 371 10.55 4.50 7.56
N PRO A 372 10.79 5.66 6.92
CA PRO A 372 12.08 6.34 6.97
C PRO A 372 12.39 6.82 8.39
N SER A 373 13.67 7.06 8.69
CA SER A 373 14.13 7.43 10.05
C SER A 373 13.34 8.59 10.67
N ARG A 374 12.91 9.59 9.88
CA ARG A 374 12.09 10.73 10.37
C ARG A 374 10.75 10.31 11.00
N ASP A 375 10.15 9.22 10.51
CA ASP A 375 8.85 8.72 10.97
C ASP A 375 9.03 7.50 11.89
N ARG A 376 10.09 6.69 11.68
CA ARG A 376 10.44 5.59 12.59
C ARG A 376 10.86 6.10 13.98
N ASP A 377 11.69 7.14 14.02
CA ASP A 377 12.36 7.63 15.23
C ASP A 377 11.58 8.82 15.87
N ARG A 378 10.27 8.91 15.59
CA ARG A 378 9.32 9.93 16.07
C ARG A 378 9.08 9.88 17.60
N PRO A 379 8.61 10.98 18.22
CA PRO A 379 8.16 10.97 19.61
C PRO A 379 7.09 9.89 19.89
N GLY A 380 7.26 9.15 20.99
CA GLY A 380 6.36 8.05 21.36
C GLY A 380 6.58 6.74 20.58
N ALA A 381 7.60 6.65 19.71
CA ALA A 381 7.97 5.40 19.05
C ALA A 381 8.31 4.29 20.08
N PRO A 382 7.99 3.02 19.79
CA PRO A 382 7.37 2.53 18.56
C PRO A 382 5.82 2.64 18.55
N TYR A 383 5.19 3.09 19.63
CA TYR A 383 3.73 2.91 19.86
C TYR A 383 2.83 4.07 19.37
N SER A 384 3.38 5.24 19.05
CA SER A 384 2.63 6.35 18.44
C SER A 384 2.29 6.07 16.97
N PRO A 385 1.27 6.70 16.37
CA PRO A 385 0.96 6.52 14.93
C PRO A 385 2.14 6.90 14.02
N ILE A 386 2.28 6.21 12.88
CA ILE A 386 3.32 6.45 11.86
C ILE A 386 2.69 7.14 10.66
N ARG A 387 3.29 8.21 10.13
CA ARG A 387 2.85 8.80 8.85
C ARG A 387 3.04 7.79 7.71
N SER A 388 2.01 7.60 6.89
CA SER A 388 2.03 6.70 5.74
C SER A 388 1.77 7.49 4.46
N PRO A 389 2.65 7.44 3.43
CA PRO A 389 2.38 8.05 2.13
C PRO A 389 1.06 7.58 1.52
N THR A 390 0.81 6.26 1.53
CA THR A 390 -0.40 5.64 0.98
C THR A 390 -1.04 4.66 1.95
N MET A 391 -2.22 4.15 1.62
CA MET A 391 -2.89 3.04 2.31
C MET A 391 -3.13 1.87 1.36
N ALA A 392 -3.20 0.66 1.92
CA ALA A 392 -3.65 -0.53 1.19
C ALA A 392 -5.13 -0.39 0.73
N GLY A 393 -5.92 0.41 1.44
CA GLY A 393 -7.29 0.79 1.06
C GLY A 393 -8.39 -0.16 1.54
N GLY A 394 -8.07 -1.42 1.88
CA GLY A 394 -9.04 -2.35 2.48
C GLY A 394 -9.63 -1.83 3.79
N LEU A 395 -8.76 -1.51 4.76
CA LEU A 395 -9.11 -1.24 6.15
C LEU A 395 -8.65 0.16 6.56
N PHE A 396 -9.59 1.05 6.92
CA PHE A 396 -9.28 2.39 7.42
C PHE A 396 -10.46 3.03 8.16
N SER A 397 -10.20 4.08 8.94
CA SER A 397 -11.21 4.93 9.56
C SER A 397 -11.01 6.40 9.19
N ILE A 398 -12.10 7.13 9.00
CA ILE A 398 -12.14 8.54 8.59
C ILE A 398 -13.34 9.26 9.22
N HIS A 399 -13.20 10.53 9.61
CA HIS A 399 -14.34 11.35 10.00
C HIS A 399 -15.26 11.57 8.79
N ARG A 400 -16.56 11.27 8.91
CA ARG A 400 -17.53 11.32 7.81
C ARG A 400 -17.53 12.66 7.09
N ASP A 401 -17.50 13.76 7.83
CA ASP A 401 -17.57 15.10 7.23
C ASP A 401 -16.25 15.51 6.57
N PHE A 402 -15.12 14.89 6.93
CA PHE A 402 -13.86 15.05 6.20
C PHE A 402 -13.85 14.21 4.91
N PHE A 403 -14.39 12.99 4.94
CA PHE A 403 -14.61 12.19 3.73
C PHE A 403 -15.49 12.94 2.71
N LYS A 404 -16.58 13.57 3.17
CA LYS A 404 -17.43 14.46 2.37
C LYS A 404 -16.69 15.70 1.87
N LEU A 405 -15.85 16.33 2.69
CA LEU A 405 -15.06 17.49 2.29
C LEU A 405 -14.10 17.17 1.13
N LEU A 406 -13.45 16.00 1.18
CA LEU A 406 -12.58 15.49 0.09
C LEU A 406 -13.36 15.05 -1.17
N GLY A 407 -14.69 15.16 -1.16
CA GLY A 407 -15.56 14.70 -2.25
C GLY A 407 -15.68 13.19 -2.36
N GLU A 408 -15.46 12.48 -1.26
CA GLU A 408 -15.58 11.02 -1.10
C GLU A 408 -14.69 10.25 -2.10
N TYR A 409 -15.03 9.03 -2.49
CA TYR A 409 -14.38 8.35 -3.61
C TYR A 409 -14.83 8.94 -4.96
N ASP A 410 -13.98 8.82 -5.98
CA ASP A 410 -14.39 9.09 -7.36
C ASP A 410 -15.36 8.00 -7.87
N ALA A 411 -16.66 8.30 -7.86
CA ALA A 411 -17.71 7.43 -8.38
C ALA A 411 -17.55 7.05 -9.87
N GLY A 412 -16.72 7.79 -10.62
CA GLY A 412 -16.36 7.46 -12.00
C GLY A 412 -15.36 6.30 -12.12
N MET A 413 -14.76 5.83 -11.03
CA MET A 413 -13.98 4.57 -11.00
C MET A 413 -14.89 3.34 -11.02
N GLU A 414 -14.40 2.23 -11.58
CA GLU A 414 -15.14 0.96 -11.68
C GLU A 414 -14.44 -0.19 -10.97
N VAL A 415 -15.24 -1.16 -10.47
CA VAL A 415 -14.81 -2.43 -9.88
C VAL A 415 -13.89 -2.28 -8.65
N TRP A 416 -12.59 -2.13 -8.86
CA TRP A 416 -11.56 -2.15 -7.83
C TRP A 416 -10.24 -1.54 -8.34
N GLY A 417 -9.51 -0.89 -7.44
CA GLY A 417 -8.10 -0.51 -7.61
C GLY A 417 -7.91 0.93 -8.07
N GLY A 418 -6.89 1.56 -7.51
CA GLY A 418 -6.55 2.97 -7.69
C GLY A 418 -7.19 3.91 -6.66
N GLU A 419 -8.34 3.53 -6.07
CA GLU A 419 -9.06 4.37 -5.11
C GLU A 419 -8.28 4.58 -3.81
N ASN A 420 -7.47 3.60 -3.42
CA ASN A 420 -6.63 3.65 -2.23
C ASN A 420 -5.53 4.71 -2.36
N LEU A 421 -4.89 4.81 -3.52
CA LEU A 421 -3.93 5.86 -3.85
C LEU A 421 -4.65 7.22 -4.00
N GLU A 422 -5.85 7.24 -4.59
CA GLU A 422 -6.63 8.45 -4.85
C GLU A 422 -7.00 9.15 -3.53
N LEU A 423 -7.53 8.40 -2.57
CA LEU A 423 -7.85 8.91 -1.24
C LEU A 423 -6.58 9.28 -0.44
N SER A 424 -5.46 8.59 -0.66
CA SER A 424 -4.18 8.93 -0.03
C SER A 424 -3.66 10.30 -0.50
N PHE A 425 -3.66 10.53 -1.82
CA PHE A 425 -3.22 11.80 -2.42
C PHE A 425 -4.15 12.94 -2.01
N LYS A 426 -5.49 12.75 -2.10
CA LYS A 426 -6.49 13.67 -1.54
C LYS A 426 -6.19 14.07 -0.09
N THR A 427 -6.00 13.08 0.78
CA THR A 427 -5.80 13.29 2.21
C THR A 427 -4.61 14.20 2.46
N TRP A 428 -3.44 13.85 1.91
CA TRP A 428 -2.22 14.63 2.10
C TRP A 428 -2.25 16.00 1.42
N MET A 429 -2.66 16.05 0.15
CA MET A 429 -2.58 17.29 -0.64
C MET A 429 -3.63 18.31 -0.20
N CYS A 430 -4.78 17.88 0.34
CA CYS A 430 -5.88 18.75 0.75
C CYS A 430 -5.96 19.00 2.27
N GLY A 431 -4.84 18.88 3.00
CA GLY A 431 -4.71 19.35 4.39
C GLY A 431 -5.10 18.35 5.50
N GLY A 432 -5.23 17.07 5.17
CA GLY A 432 -5.29 15.97 6.14
C GLY A 432 -3.94 15.29 6.35
N THR A 433 -3.95 14.21 7.14
CA THR A 433 -2.80 13.33 7.33
C THR A 433 -3.23 11.87 7.31
N LEU A 434 -2.45 11.01 6.65
CA LEU A 434 -2.67 9.56 6.62
C LEU A 434 -1.68 8.85 7.54
N GLU A 435 -2.17 8.01 8.45
CA GLU A 435 -1.33 7.38 9.47
C GLU A 435 -1.68 5.92 9.78
N THR A 436 -0.66 5.08 9.92
CA THR A 436 -0.78 3.72 10.46
C THR A 436 -0.75 3.78 11.99
N VAL A 437 -1.82 3.36 12.66
CA VAL A 437 -1.91 3.35 14.12
C VAL A 437 -1.39 2.01 14.64
N VAL A 438 -0.15 2.03 15.12
CA VAL A 438 0.64 0.83 15.48
C VAL A 438 -0.07 -0.10 16.47
N CYS A 439 -0.84 0.44 17.42
CA CYS A 439 -1.52 -0.36 18.45
C CYS A 439 -2.88 -0.94 18.03
N SER A 440 -3.29 -0.74 16.77
CA SER A 440 -4.50 -1.31 16.19
C SER A 440 -4.12 -2.41 15.21
N HIS A 441 -4.50 -3.66 15.49
CA HIS A 441 -4.22 -4.81 14.60
C HIS A 441 -5.52 -5.46 14.14
N ILE A 442 -5.63 -5.70 12.83
CA ILE A 442 -6.74 -6.43 12.21
C ILE A 442 -6.16 -7.41 11.20
N GLY A 443 -6.50 -8.69 11.32
CA GLY A 443 -6.15 -9.73 10.36
C GLY A 443 -6.97 -9.62 9.08
N HIS A 444 -6.35 -9.95 7.94
CA HIS A 444 -6.96 -9.99 6.62
C HIS A 444 -6.55 -11.24 5.85
N LEU A 445 -7.49 -11.85 5.13
CA LEU A 445 -7.23 -12.98 4.23
C LEU A 445 -6.72 -12.50 2.88
N PHE A 446 -5.39 -12.36 2.75
CA PHE A 446 -4.73 -12.01 1.49
C PHE A 446 -4.80 -13.16 0.46
N ARG A 447 -5.75 -13.06 -0.47
CA ARG A 447 -5.97 -14.03 -1.55
C ARG A 447 -4.89 -13.93 -2.64
N SER A 448 -4.54 -15.06 -3.25
CA SER A 448 -3.55 -15.12 -4.34
C SER A 448 -4.09 -14.72 -5.72
N ARG A 449 -5.41 -14.52 -5.84
CA ARG A 449 -6.11 -14.06 -7.04
C ARG A 449 -7.45 -13.42 -6.64
N SER A 450 -8.00 -12.57 -7.50
CA SER A 450 -9.44 -12.22 -7.45
C SER A 450 -10.28 -13.48 -7.69
N PRO A 451 -11.19 -13.88 -6.78
CA PRO A 451 -12.13 -14.96 -7.06
C PRO A 451 -13.32 -14.51 -7.94
N TYR A 452 -13.56 -13.20 -8.04
CA TYR A 452 -14.74 -12.65 -8.70
C TYR A 452 -14.48 -12.34 -10.17
N LYS A 453 -15.45 -12.66 -11.03
CA LYS A 453 -15.51 -12.17 -12.41
C LYS A 453 -15.74 -10.66 -12.39
N TRP A 454 -14.89 -9.91 -13.09
CA TRP A 454 -15.03 -8.47 -13.20
C TRP A 454 -16.01 -8.14 -14.33
N VAL A 455 -17.12 -7.50 -13.98
CA VAL A 455 -18.04 -6.87 -14.94
C VAL A 455 -17.68 -5.38 -14.99
N SER A 456 -17.25 -4.90 -16.14
CA SER A 456 -16.89 -3.50 -16.39
C SER A 456 -17.26 -3.12 -17.81
N ASN A 457 -17.54 -1.84 -18.03
CA ASN A 457 -17.79 -1.28 -19.35
C ASN A 457 -16.50 -1.09 -20.17
N PHE A 458 -15.32 -1.34 -19.56
CA PHE A 458 -14.00 -1.06 -20.14
C PHE A 458 -13.10 -2.29 -20.09
N THR A 459 -12.26 -2.47 -21.12
CA THR A 459 -11.34 -3.61 -21.25
C THR A 459 -10.30 -3.70 -20.12
N ASN A 460 -9.97 -2.57 -19.48
CA ASN A 460 -9.04 -2.53 -18.35
C ASN A 460 -9.48 -1.46 -17.32
N PRO A 461 -10.39 -1.81 -16.38
CA PRO A 461 -10.89 -0.86 -15.38
C PRO A 461 -9.79 -0.33 -14.46
N LEU A 462 -8.81 -1.16 -14.10
CA LEU A 462 -7.69 -0.76 -13.23
C LEU A 462 -6.85 0.36 -13.86
N ARG A 463 -6.41 0.19 -15.11
CA ARG A 463 -5.70 1.24 -15.88
C ARG A 463 -6.56 2.50 -15.99
N ARG A 464 -7.87 2.34 -16.27
CA ARG A 464 -8.79 3.46 -16.37
C ARG A 464 -8.88 4.26 -15.07
N ASN A 465 -9.06 3.60 -13.93
CA ASN A 465 -9.10 4.22 -12.61
C ASN A 465 -7.78 4.95 -12.31
N SER A 466 -6.64 4.31 -12.57
CA SER A 466 -5.31 4.90 -12.39
C SER A 466 -5.07 6.13 -13.29
N ILE A 467 -5.58 6.15 -14.53
CA ILE A 467 -5.54 7.33 -15.40
C ILE A 467 -6.38 8.48 -14.81
N ARG A 468 -7.59 8.20 -14.30
CA ARG A 468 -8.44 9.21 -13.64
C ARG A 468 -7.74 9.84 -12.44
N LEU A 469 -7.12 9.02 -11.60
CA LEU A 469 -6.28 9.47 -10.49
C LEU A 469 -5.12 10.34 -10.98
N ALA A 470 -4.39 9.90 -12.01
CA ALA A 470 -3.21 10.60 -12.51
C ALA A 470 -3.57 11.95 -13.13
N GLU A 471 -4.67 12.03 -13.88
CA GLU A 471 -5.19 13.27 -14.46
C GLU A 471 -5.57 14.33 -13.42
N VAL A 472 -6.04 13.91 -12.23
CA VAL A 472 -6.50 14.83 -11.18
C VAL A 472 -5.39 15.20 -10.21
N TRP A 473 -4.52 14.25 -9.85
CA TRP A 473 -3.65 14.38 -8.67
C TRP A 473 -2.14 14.38 -8.95
N MET A 474 -1.67 13.94 -10.12
CA MET A 474 -0.23 13.77 -10.37
C MET A 474 0.44 14.90 -11.14
N ASP A 475 -0.30 15.93 -11.58
CA ASP A 475 0.23 17.03 -12.39
C ASP A 475 1.05 16.51 -13.59
N ASP A 476 2.23 17.06 -13.84
CA ASP A 476 3.14 16.60 -14.92
C ASP A 476 3.71 15.19 -14.69
N TYR A 477 3.71 14.69 -13.44
CA TYR A 477 4.25 13.37 -13.11
C TYR A 477 3.41 12.21 -13.66
N LYS A 478 2.17 12.47 -14.07
CA LYS A 478 1.30 11.50 -14.77
C LYS A 478 1.98 10.90 -16.02
N GLY A 479 2.87 11.66 -16.67
CA GLY A 479 3.64 11.16 -17.81
C GLY A 479 4.49 9.93 -17.50
N PHE A 480 4.98 9.75 -16.27
CA PHE A 480 5.73 8.53 -15.88
C PHE A 480 4.87 7.27 -15.86
N TYR A 481 3.58 7.42 -15.58
CA TYR A 481 2.61 6.33 -15.69
C TYR A 481 2.24 6.08 -17.15
N TYR A 482 1.94 7.15 -17.91
CA TYR A 482 1.46 7.06 -19.29
C TYR A 482 2.45 6.41 -20.25
N GLU A 483 3.75 6.68 -20.10
CA GLU A 483 4.76 6.08 -20.97
C GLU A 483 4.91 4.56 -20.82
N GLN A 484 4.38 3.93 -19.75
CA GLN A 484 4.39 2.48 -19.58
C GLN A 484 3.45 1.75 -20.55
N PHE A 485 2.51 2.49 -21.14
CA PHE A 485 1.57 2.02 -22.15
C PHE A 485 1.54 2.95 -23.37
N ASN A 486 2.71 3.48 -23.75
CA ASN A 486 2.92 4.32 -24.94
C ASN A 486 2.05 5.60 -25.01
N ASN A 487 1.55 6.10 -23.88
CA ASN A 487 0.60 7.22 -23.76
C ASN A 487 -0.78 6.97 -24.40
N GLU A 488 -1.16 5.71 -24.62
CA GLU A 488 -2.50 5.32 -25.09
C GLU A 488 -3.53 5.46 -23.95
N LEU A 489 -4.03 6.67 -23.68
CA LEU A 489 -4.92 6.89 -22.53
C LEU A 489 -6.25 6.12 -22.63
N GLY A 490 -6.81 5.98 -23.83
CA GLY A 490 -8.17 5.47 -24.02
C GLY A 490 -9.23 6.39 -23.41
N ASP A 491 -10.46 5.88 -23.27
CA ASP A 491 -11.52 6.61 -22.54
C ASP A 491 -11.42 6.35 -21.03
N PHE A 492 -11.15 7.42 -20.28
CA PHE A 492 -11.19 7.44 -18.82
C PHE A 492 -12.36 8.24 -18.24
N GLY A 493 -13.24 8.77 -19.09
CA GLY A 493 -14.41 9.57 -18.72
C GLY A 493 -14.07 10.94 -18.11
N ASN A 494 -15.10 11.74 -17.85
CA ASN A 494 -14.96 13.08 -17.30
C ASN A 494 -14.40 13.07 -15.86
N VAL A 495 -13.44 13.95 -15.56
CA VAL A 495 -12.83 14.17 -14.24
C VAL A 495 -12.96 15.61 -13.73
N SER A 496 -13.70 16.48 -14.43
CA SER A 496 -13.81 17.92 -14.10
C SER A 496 -14.28 18.18 -12.67
N ASP A 497 -15.28 17.44 -12.17
CA ASP A 497 -15.76 17.59 -10.79
C ASP A 497 -14.66 17.29 -9.76
N ARG A 498 -13.76 16.35 -10.06
CA ARG A 498 -12.64 15.96 -9.19
C ARG A 498 -11.57 17.06 -9.20
N LYS A 499 -11.27 17.63 -10.37
CA LYS A 499 -10.38 18.82 -10.52
C LYS A 499 -10.97 20.04 -9.79
N ALA A 500 -12.26 20.29 -9.90
CA ALA A 500 -12.96 21.38 -9.20
C ALA A 500 -12.92 21.23 -7.67
N ILE A 501 -12.96 20.01 -7.12
CA ILE A 501 -12.74 19.79 -5.67
C ILE A 501 -11.31 20.16 -5.29
N ARG A 502 -10.31 19.71 -6.06
CA ARG A 502 -8.88 20.01 -5.82
C ARG A 502 -8.62 21.52 -5.80
N GLU A 503 -9.17 22.25 -6.77
CA GLU A 503 -9.11 23.71 -6.86
C GLU A 503 -9.82 24.40 -5.69
N LYS A 504 -11.06 24.00 -5.38
CA LYS A 504 -11.89 24.58 -4.31
C LYS A 504 -11.23 24.46 -2.94
N LEU A 505 -10.63 23.31 -2.64
CA LEU A 505 -9.91 23.06 -1.39
C LEU A 505 -8.50 23.68 -1.37
N LYS A 506 -8.02 24.20 -2.50
CA LYS A 506 -6.66 24.73 -2.68
C LYS A 506 -5.59 23.71 -2.29
N CYS A 507 -5.78 22.46 -2.72
CA CYS A 507 -4.86 21.39 -2.42
C CYS A 507 -3.47 21.68 -3.02
N HIS A 508 -2.43 21.18 -2.36
CA HIS A 508 -1.06 21.25 -2.84
C HIS A 508 -0.87 20.53 -4.19
N ASP A 509 0.27 20.80 -4.83
CA ASP A 509 0.70 20.08 -6.04
C ASP A 509 1.40 18.75 -5.70
N PHE A 510 1.58 17.91 -6.72
CA PHE A 510 2.21 16.60 -6.55
C PHE A 510 3.71 16.72 -6.24
N GLN A 511 4.37 17.81 -6.65
CA GLN A 511 5.75 18.08 -6.25
C GLN A 511 5.87 18.34 -4.74
N TRP A 512 4.95 19.09 -4.14
CA TRP A 512 4.85 19.26 -2.70
C TRP A 512 4.61 17.91 -2.00
N TYR A 513 3.74 17.05 -2.54
CA TYR A 513 3.53 15.70 -1.99
C TYR A 513 4.83 14.89 -2.01
N LEU A 514 5.55 14.89 -3.14
CA LEU A 514 6.85 14.21 -3.26
C LEU A 514 7.89 14.77 -2.29
N ASP A 515 7.98 16.09 -2.09
CA ASP A 515 9.02 16.66 -1.22
C ASP A 515 8.67 16.61 0.28
N ASN A 516 7.38 16.57 0.67
CA ASN A 516 6.93 16.70 2.07
C ASN A 516 6.29 15.44 2.66
N VAL A 517 5.86 14.50 1.83
CA VAL A 517 5.18 13.26 2.24
C VAL A 517 6.02 12.04 1.88
N TYR A 518 6.54 11.96 0.65
CA TYR A 518 7.27 10.77 0.18
C TYR A 518 8.57 11.06 -0.61
N PRO A 519 9.54 11.80 -0.02
CA PRO A 519 10.81 12.12 -0.68
C PRO A 519 11.73 10.91 -0.87
N GLU A 520 11.43 9.78 -0.22
CA GLU A 520 12.08 8.49 -0.43
C GLU A 520 11.70 7.82 -1.76
N LEU A 521 10.60 8.25 -2.41
CA LEU A 521 10.22 7.73 -3.70
C LEU A 521 11.27 8.12 -4.74
N PHE A 522 11.93 7.10 -5.31
CA PHE A 522 12.87 7.31 -6.39
C PHE A 522 12.18 8.03 -7.57
N LEU A 523 12.68 9.22 -7.90
CA LEU A 523 12.18 10.05 -8.99
C LEU A 523 13.00 9.78 -10.27
N PRO A 524 12.39 9.22 -11.35
CA PRO A 524 13.10 8.92 -12.58
C PRO A 524 13.73 10.15 -13.26
N SER A 525 13.17 11.35 -13.03
CA SER A 525 13.74 12.63 -13.45
C SER A 525 15.02 13.04 -12.73
N ARG A 526 15.37 12.39 -11.61
CA ARG A 526 16.65 12.53 -10.89
C ARG A 526 17.65 11.42 -11.24
N ALA A 527 17.35 10.56 -12.22
CA ALA A 527 18.27 9.51 -12.64
C ALA A 527 19.53 10.08 -13.33
N LEU A 528 20.71 9.60 -12.92
CA LEU A 528 22.01 9.98 -13.48
C LEU A 528 22.23 9.41 -14.89
N ALA A 529 21.59 8.29 -15.19
CA ALA A 529 21.52 7.67 -16.51
C ALA A 529 20.20 6.90 -16.66
N SER A 530 19.73 6.78 -17.91
CA SER A 530 18.44 6.17 -18.23
C SER A 530 18.41 5.54 -19.62
N GLY A 531 17.54 4.55 -19.81
CA GLY A 531 17.31 3.88 -21.10
C GLY A 531 17.79 2.44 -21.14
N ASP A 532 17.90 1.92 -22.35
CA ASP A 532 18.50 0.62 -22.59
C ASP A 532 20.02 0.69 -22.27
N ILE A 533 20.58 -0.39 -21.71
CA ILE A 533 22.03 -0.52 -21.48
C ILE A 533 22.59 -1.43 -22.56
N GLU A 534 23.10 -0.84 -23.65
CA GLU A 534 23.55 -1.56 -24.86
C GLU A 534 25.07 -1.84 -24.80
N SER A 535 25.49 -3.05 -25.18
CA SER A 535 26.91 -3.42 -25.23
C SER A 535 27.65 -2.68 -26.35
N TYR A 536 28.93 -2.35 -26.13
CA TYR A 536 29.81 -1.91 -27.22
C TYR A 536 30.32 -3.07 -28.08
N SER A 537 30.19 -4.32 -27.63
CA SER A 537 30.72 -5.49 -28.33
C SER A 537 29.76 -6.12 -29.34
N ASP A 538 28.45 -5.95 -29.16
CA ASP A 538 27.40 -6.53 -29.98
C ASP A 538 26.10 -5.72 -29.81
N SER A 539 25.12 -5.86 -30.72
CA SER A 539 23.81 -5.17 -30.70
C SER A 539 22.84 -5.81 -29.70
N VAL A 540 23.30 -5.95 -28.45
CA VAL A 540 22.60 -6.60 -27.34
C VAL A 540 22.50 -5.66 -26.14
N CYS A 541 21.40 -5.78 -25.41
CA CYS A 541 21.05 -4.93 -24.28
C CYS A 541 20.94 -5.76 -23.00
N LEU A 542 21.22 -5.14 -21.85
CA LEU A 542 20.94 -5.75 -20.55
C LEU A 542 19.43 -5.96 -20.39
N ASP A 543 19.08 -7.20 -20.11
CA ASP A 543 17.71 -7.70 -20.04
C ASP A 543 17.58 -8.55 -18.78
N ALA A 544 16.46 -8.43 -18.08
CA ALA A 544 16.16 -9.27 -16.93
C ALA A 544 14.73 -9.80 -17.04
N PRO A 545 14.49 -11.08 -16.72
CA PRO A 545 13.17 -11.67 -16.84
C PRO A 545 12.11 -10.87 -16.06
N THR A 546 10.90 -10.87 -16.62
CA THR A 546 9.68 -10.29 -16.04
C THR A 546 8.64 -11.35 -15.67
N ASP A 547 8.84 -12.61 -16.07
CA ASP A 547 7.96 -13.70 -15.69
C ASP A 547 8.23 -14.11 -14.23
N ALA A 548 7.19 -14.08 -13.39
CA ALA A 548 7.24 -14.55 -12.00
C ALA A 548 7.59 -16.05 -11.88
N LYS A 549 7.47 -16.82 -12.98
CA LYS A 549 7.93 -18.22 -13.06
C LYS A 549 9.44 -18.33 -13.31
N ASP A 550 10.07 -17.34 -13.96
CA ASP A 550 11.53 -17.29 -14.09
C ASP A 550 12.15 -16.68 -12.82
N GLN A 551 12.16 -17.49 -11.76
CA GLN A 551 12.82 -17.18 -10.50
C GLN A 551 14.35 -17.07 -10.61
N SER A 552 14.94 -17.15 -11.82
CA SER A 552 16.39 -17.05 -11.96
C SER A 552 16.93 -15.75 -11.37
N ASN A 553 16.17 -14.66 -11.52
CA ASN A 553 16.52 -13.29 -11.17
C ASN A 553 17.90 -12.88 -11.70
N VAL A 554 18.30 -13.42 -12.87
CA VAL A 554 19.60 -13.14 -13.49
C VAL A 554 19.46 -12.07 -14.56
N VAL A 555 20.33 -11.06 -14.51
CA VAL A 555 20.50 -10.11 -15.62
C VAL A 555 21.36 -10.78 -16.70
N ARG A 556 20.84 -10.81 -17.92
CA ARG A 556 21.45 -11.42 -19.11
C ARG A 556 21.54 -10.39 -20.23
N THR A 557 22.06 -10.79 -21.39
CA THR A 557 21.94 -9.98 -22.62
C THR A 557 20.97 -10.60 -23.61
N LEU A 558 20.04 -9.79 -24.12
CA LEU A 558 19.20 -10.16 -25.27
C LEU A 558 19.33 -9.11 -26.36
N ARG A 559 18.78 -9.36 -27.56
CA ARG A 559 18.78 -8.37 -28.64
C ARG A 559 18.06 -7.11 -28.18
N CYS A 560 18.63 -5.94 -28.44
CA CYS A 560 17.99 -4.66 -28.13
C CYS A 560 16.67 -4.51 -28.90
N HIS A 561 15.54 -4.48 -28.20
CA HIS A 561 14.24 -4.22 -28.85
C HIS A 561 13.80 -2.75 -28.74
N ARG A 562 14.37 -1.99 -27.78
CA ARG A 562 14.07 -0.56 -27.53
C ARG A 562 12.59 -0.25 -27.30
N GLN A 563 11.84 -1.23 -26.78
CA GLN A 563 10.43 -1.11 -26.38
C GLN A 563 10.30 -0.85 -24.86
N ARG A 564 11.40 -0.44 -24.21
CA ARG A 564 11.51 -0.26 -22.76
C ARG A 564 11.27 -1.58 -22.00
N GLY A 565 10.36 -1.60 -21.03
CA GLY A 565 9.98 -2.80 -20.27
C GLY A 565 11.18 -3.45 -19.58
N ASN A 566 11.43 -4.71 -19.90
CA ASN A 566 12.49 -5.54 -19.32
C ASN A 566 13.92 -5.07 -19.61
N GLN A 567 14.14 -4.24 -20.64
CA GLN A 567 15.44 -3.68 -21.01
C GLN A 567 15.67 -2.24 -20.54
N PHE A 568 14.68 -1.59 -19.88
CA PHE A 568 14.78 -0.20 -19.46
C PHE A 568 15.35 -0.06 -18.04
N TRP A 569 16.42 0.71 -17.89
CA TRP A 569 17.13 0.88 -16.63
C TRP A 569 17.26 2.36 -16.23
N LEU A 570 17.36 2.60 -14.93
CA LEU A 570 17.55 3.92 -14.32
C LEU A 570 18.69 3.83 -13.29
N LEU A 571 19.65 4.76 -13.32
CA LEU A 571 20.72 4.86 -12.31
C LEU A 571 20.36 5.93 -11.28
N SER A 572 20.24 5.56 -10.00
CA SER A 572 19.97 6.48 -8.90
C SER A 572 21.22 7.20 -8.41
N GLU A 573 21.03 8.34 -7.72
CA GLU A 573 22.12 9.09 -7.06
C GLU A 573 22.82 8.26 -5.95
N ALA A 574 22.14 7.27 -5.38
CA ALA A 574 22.71 6.32 -4.42
C ALA A 574 23.60 5.23 -5.08
N GLY A 575 23.63 5.18 -6.42
CA GLY A 575 24.36 4.17 -7.19
C GLY A 575 23.58 2.88 -7.45
N GLU A 576 22.25 2.88 -7.33
CA GLU A 576 21.45 1.72 -7.71
C GLU A 576 21.11 1.77 -9.20
N ILE A 577 21.40 0.71 -9.96
CA ILE A 577 20.82 0.53 -11.31
C ILE A 577 19.54 -0.29 -11.14
N ARG A 578 18.40 0.27 -11.53
CA ARG A 578 17.08 -0.26 -11.16
C ARG A 578 16.06 -0.25 -12.30
N ARG A 579 15.10 -1.17 -12.20
CA ARG A 579 13.83 -1.22 -12.93
C ARG A 579 12.73 -1.28 -11.88
N ASP A 580 11.96 -0.19 -11.78
CA ASP A 580 10.95 0.02 -10.73
C ASP A 580 11.52 -0.17 -9.30
N ASP A 581 11.10 -1.21 -8.59
CA ASP A 581 11.52 -1.60 -7.24
C ASP A 581 12.58 -2.72 -7.22
N ARG A 582 13.02 -3.21 -8.39
CA ARG A 582 14.05 -4.24 -8.53
C ARG A 582 15.40 -3.61 -8.95
N CYS A 583 16.42 -3.84 -8.15
CA CYS A 583 17.77 -3.30 -8.30
C CYS A 583 18.77 -4.38 -8.71
N PHE A 584 19.78 -3.97 -9.49
CA PHE A 584 21.00 -4.73 -9.73
C PHE A 584 21.65 -5.12 -8.40
N ASP A 585 21.99 -6.40 -8.27
CA ASP A 585 22.49 -6.97 -7.01
C ASP A 585 23.57 -8.03 -7.28
N SER A 586 24.74 -7.88 -6.67
CA SER A 586 25.87 -8.81 -6.81
C SER A 586 25.82 -10.02 -5.86
N GLY A 587 24.88 -10.05 -4.91
CA GLY A 587 24.73 -11.10 -3.90
C GLY A 587 23.75 -12.21 -4.29
N VAL A 588 22.86 -11.98 -5.27
CA VAL A 588 21.80 -12.94 -5.67
C VAL A 588 22.38 -14.25 -6.22
N ARG A 589 23.49 -14.19 -6.97
CA ARG A 589 24.21 -15.37 -7.46
C ARG A 589 25.73 -15.17 -7.46
N PRO A 590 26.53 -16.20 -7.13
CA PRO A 590 27.99 -16.09 -7.17
C PRO A 590 28.52 -15.69 -8.55
N LYS A 591 29.28 -14.58 -8.61
CA LYS A 591 29.98 -14.06 -9.80
C LYS A 591 29.09 -13.59 -10.96
N SER A 592 27.77 -13.56 -10.81
CA SER A 592 26.86 -13.04 -11.83
C SER A 592 25.90 -12.00 -11.28
N LEU A 593 25.51 -11.07 -12.14
CA LEU A 593 24.59 -9.99 -11.79
C LEU A 593 23.15 -10.52 -11.70
N GLY A 594 22.47 -10.25 -10.58
CA GLY A 594 21.06 -10.55 -10.41
C GLY A 594 20.20 -9.32 -10.12
N LEU A 595 18.90 -9.58 -9.89
CA LEU A 595 17.94 -8.62 -9.38
C LEU A 595 17.46 -8.98 -7.98
N PHE A 596 17.41 -8.00 -7.11
CA PHE A 596 16.79 -8.08 -5.78
C PHE A 596 15.96 -6.83 -5.51
N ASP A 597 15.23 -6.78 -4.39
CA ASP A 597 14.47 -5.59 -4.01
C ASP A 597 15.42 -4.43 -3.68
N CYS A 598 15.13 -3.24 -4.23
CA CYS A 598 15.91 -2.02 -3.99
C CYS A 598 15.87 -1.64 -2.52
N HIS A 599 17.01 -1.68 -1.83
CA HIS A 599 17.09 -1.45 -0.39
C HIS A 599 17.82 -0.16 0.05
N GLY A 600 18.45 0.59 -0.86
CA GLY A 600 19.10 1.88 -0.54
C GLY A 600 20.33 1.82 0.39
N LEU A 601 20.70 0.62 0.88
CA LEU A 601 21.83 0.40 1.81
C LEU A 601 23.22 0.39 1.11
N GLY A 602 23.26 0.52 -0.21
CA GLY A 602 24.49 0.36 -0.99
C GLY A 602 25.00 -1.09 -0.97
N GLY A 603 26.28 -1.29 -0.64
CA GLY A 603 26.88 -2.63 -0.59
C GLY A 603 26.79 -3.37 -1.92
N ASN A 604 26.18 -4.55 -1.92
CA ASN A 604 25.88 -5.41 -3.08
C ASN A 604 25.00 -4.76 -4.16
N GLN A 605 24.27 -3.68 -3.83
CA GLN A 605 23.46 -2.90 -4.78
C GLN A 605 24.11 -1.58 -5.21
N ARG A 606 25.37 -1.33 -4.83
CA ARG A 606 26.09 -0.10 -5.22
C ARG A 606 26.89 -0.32 -6.51
N PHE A 607 26.56 0.48 -7.51
CA PHE A 607 27.18 0.53 -8.83
C PHE A 607 27.54 1.98 -9.19
N THR A 608 28.53 2.15 -10.06
CA THR A 608 28.82 3.44 -10.71
C THR A 608 28.86 3.26 -12.22
N TYR A 609 28.60 4.34 -12.96
CA TYR A 609 28.73 4.39 -14.41
C TYR A 609 29.73 5.49 -14.79
N GLU A 610 30.94 5.06 -15.12
CA GLU A 610 32.13 5.92 -15.21
C GLU A 610 32.22 6.66 -16.55
N GLN A 611 33.13 7.63 -16.65
CA GLN A 611 33.37 8.38 -17.89
C GLN A 611 33.95 7.52 -19.03
N ASP A 612 34.61 6.40 -18.71
CA ASP A 612 35.15 5.43 -19.67
C ASP A 612 34.10 4.44 -20.22
N GLU A 613 32.83 4.66 -19.85
CA GLU A 613 31.65 3.87 -20.18
C GLU A 613 31.61 2.47 -19.54
N THR A 614 32.43 2.22 -18.52
CA THR A 614 32.31 1.02 -17.69
C THR A 614 31.22 1.19 -16.62
N ILE A 615 30.48 0.10 -16.37
CA ILE A 615 29.65 -0.04 -15.17
C ILE A 615 30.46 -0.83 -14.15
N ARG A 616 30.62 -0.29 -12.93
CA ARG A 616 31.51 -0.85 -11.91
C ARG A 616 30.78 -1.21 -10.63
N HIS A 617 31.29 -2.22 -9.94
CA HIS A 617 30.90 -2.66 -8.60
C HIS A 617 32.18 -2.87 -7.78
N GLY A 618 32.54 -1.88 -6.97
CA GLY A 618 33.88 -1.80 -6.37
C GLY A 618 34.97 -1.74 -7.45
N ASP A 619 36.00 -2.57 -7.30
CA ASP A 619 37.11 -2.69 -8.27
C ASP A 619 36.79 -3.61 -9.48
N GLN A 620 35.56 -4.10 -9.58
CA GLN A 620 35.12 -4.98 -10.66
C GLN A 620 34.28 -4.24 -11.70
N CYS A 621 34.47 -4.59 -12.97
CA CYS A 621 33.67 -4.15 -14.09
C CYS A 621 32.61 -5.21 -14.45
N VAL A 622 31.46 -4.74 -14.91
CA VAL A 622 30.37 -5.54 -15.48
C VAL A 622 30.75 -5.93 -16.91
N GLU A 623 30.91 -7.22 -17.19
CA GLU A 623 31.42 -7.74 -18.48
C GLU A 623 30.38 -8.59 -19.24
N TYR A 624 30.35 -8.38 -20.56
CA TYR A 624 29.62 -9.18 -21.55
C TYR A 624 30.36 -10.48 -21.89
N ASP A 625 29.70 -11.63 -21.68
CA ASP A 625 30.25 -12.97 -21.98
C ASP A 625 29.57 -13.67 -23.19
N GLY A 626 28.54 -13.06 -23.80
CA GLY A 626 27.82 -13.60 -24.96
C GLY A 626 26.29 -13.45 -24.87
N LEU A 627 25.61 -13.55 -26.02
CA LEU A 627 24.15 -13.49 -26.12
C LEU A 627 23.48 -14.57 -25.25
N ASP A 628 22.38 -14.20 -24.59
CA ASP A 628 21.57 -14.98 -23.64
C ASP A 628 22.37 -15.57 -22.44
N LYS A 629 23.60 -15.12 -22.23
CA LYS A 629 24.37 -15.48 -21.02
C LYS A 629 24.12 -14.54 -19.85
N PRO A 630 24.26 -15.04 -18.60
CA PRO A 630 24.40 -14.20 -17.42
C PRO A 630 25.52 -13.18 -17.56
N ILE A 631 25.28 -11.96 -17.08
CA ILE A 631 26.31 -10.94 -16.91
C ILE A 631 27.26 -11.32 -15.77
N VAL A 632 28.56 -11.08 -15.95
CA VAL A 632 29.61 -11.48 -14.99
C VAL A 632 30.43 -10.29 -14.48
N PHE A 633 30.99 -10.44 -13.28
CA PHE A 633 31.92 -9.48 -12.70
C PHE A 633 33.38 -9.89 -12.96
N LYS A 634 34.19 -8.97 -13.49
CA LYS A 634 35.60 -9.19 -13.83
C LYS A 634 36.47 -8.02 -13.34
N PRO A 635 37.78 -8.21 -13.11
CA PRO A 635 38.70 -7.08 -12.93
C PRO A 635 38.61 -6.14 -14.14
N CYS A 636 38.61 -4.83 -13.90
CA CYS A 636 38.57 -3.85 -14.98
C CYS A 636 39.86 -3.91 -15.82
N ASP A 637 39.77 -4.22 -17.12
CA ASP A 637 40.91 -4.41 -18.03
C ASP A 637 40.89 -3.45 -19.25
N GLY A 638 39.85 -2.63 -19.37
CA GLY A 638 39.65 -1.70 -20.50
C GLY A 638 39.07 -2.34 -21.76
N SER A 639 38.74 -3.63 -21.73
CA SER A 639 38.10 -4.38 -22.80
C SER A 639 36.79 -3.74 -23.28
N VAL A 640 36.53 -3.80 -24.59
CA VAL A 640 35.25 -3.40 -25.19
C VAL A 640 34.07 -4.22 -24.65
N ARG A 641 34.32 -5.40 -24.06
CA ARG A 641 33.30 -6.23 -23.39
C ARG A 641 32.85 -5.69 -22.04
N GLN A 642 33.57 -4.72 -21.47
CA GLN A 642 33.24 -4.05 -20.21
C GLN A 642 32.58 -2.68 -20.40
N LYS A 643 32.40 -2.25 -21.66
CA LYS A 643 31.84 -0.94 -22.02
C LYS A 643 30.37 -1.02 -22.41
N TRP A 644 29.60 -0.08 -21.89
CA TRP A 644 28.14 -0.02 -22.03
C TRP A 644 27.68 1.38 -22.45
N LYS A 645 26.87 1.44 -23.50
CA LYS A 645 26.14 2.64 -23.91
C LYS A 645 24.94 2.79 -22.99
N PHE A 646 24.98 3.78 -22.11
CA PHE A 646 23.86 4.11 -21.22
C PHE A 646 23.71 5.63 -21.20
N ASN A 647 22.50 6.13 -21.43
CA ASN A 647 22.29 7.54 -21.76
C ASN A 647 22.23 8.39 -20.47
N ARG A 648 23.25 9.23 -20.25
CA ARG A 648 23.40 10.12 -19.07
C ARG A 648 22.45 11.33 -19.06
N LYS A 649 21.36 11.29 -19.83
CA LYS A 649 20.31 12.32 -19.76
C LYS A 649 19.30 11.93 -18.67
N PRO A 650 18.87 12.87 -17.82
CA PRO A 650 17.77 12.65 -16.90
C PRO A 650 16.52 12.23 -17.66
N TYR A 651 15.83 11.20 -17.17
CA TYR A 651 14.61 10.71 -17.80
C TYR A 651 13.42 11.59 -17.44
N LYS A 652 13.08 12.49 -18.37
CA LYS A 652 11.86 13.28 -18.31
C LYS A 652 10.78 12.57 -19.13
N PRO A 653 9.55 12.44 -18.61
CA PRO A 653 8.49 11.80 -19.35
C PRO A 653 8.11 12.69 -20.53
N LYS A 654 7.82 12.09 -21.69
CA LYS A 654 7.22 12.82 -22.81
C LYS A 654 5.74 13.02 -22.51
N ILE A 655 5.44 14.05 -21.72
CA ILE A 655 4.10 14.62 -21.68
C ILE A 655 3.85 15.14 -23.10
N SER A 656 3.03 14.43 -23.87
CA SER A 656 2.46 15.01 -25.07
C SER A 656 1.72 16.26 -24.61
N ALA A 657 1.98 17.40 -25.27
CA ALA A 657 1.20 18.60 -25.04
C ALA A 657 -0.25 18.29 -25.46
N SER A 658 -1.06 17.86 -24.51
CA SER A 658 -2.48 17.64 -24.71
C SER A 658 -3.08 18.96 -25.13
N SER A 659 -3.71 18.99 -26.30
CA SER A 659 -4.44 20.14 -26.82
C SER A 659 -5.31 20.74 -25.71
N SER A 660 -5.05 22.02 -25.43
CA SER A 660 -5.83 22.90 -24.55
C SER A 660 -7.30 22.95 -24.95
#